data_AF-A0A061F7K5-F1
#
_entry.id   AF-A0A061F7K5-F1
#
_cell.length_a   1.000
_cell.length_b   1.000
_cell.length_c   1.000
_cell.angle_alpha   90.00
_cell.angle_beta   90.00
_cell.angle_gamma   90.00
#
_symmetry.space_group_name_H-M   'P 1'
#
loop_
_entity.id
_entity.type
_entity.pdbx_description
1 polymer ?
#
loop_
_entity_poly.entity_id
_entity_poly.type
_entity_poly.pdbx_seq_one_letter_code
_entity_poly.pdbx_strand_id
1 'polypeptide(L)'
;MDFGEYKNVEVKQKEELIMVSSKEEEVKPDIPATTMTPKNEEEEDEQDIPKVIEAYLELQNSNRYDSWTYGKISGRDTTLIFSTSPSSKWSMDHSSKNRNTRSHNIKILYEMQPQKPIHHMPKNDQEDIIVTDGTSGKQDSLATGWNEWQTGFPRHVKEMSSQVCSKPASTSSDDHYAKSIENRPLASFPPSIWGDLFHTCPEMNMDATTKLHEELKQEVQRMLTTPMDKPSQKLLLIDAVQRLGVAYHFEKEIEDALDNIYGDCNGDGNDLYITSLRFRLLREHGFNIQCESFNKFKDEKGNFKASLISDVRGLLELYEAAHLRVHGENILEEALAFTTSHLRLVETVVEYPLSAEVASALKSPIRKNLPRLEARRYIPTYQACALHDETLLKFAKLDFNLLQYLHKKEISEIYRWWKDFEFSDKLPFIRDRVVEDYFWVLGVYFEPQYSLARRMMAKVIAMTSIIDDIYDAYGTFEELELFASAIARWDISCIDQLPDYMKLCYKALLDVYEEMEEVMTKQGKLFRVQHSKEEMKRLVQAYFAEAKWLHENYTPTMEEYMPIALKSCGYYMLLMTSLVGMGDIIPKEAFHWASNDPKIVRASSIINRLMNDTSAHKFEQERRHVPSAVECYMKQYGVFEEEAYDEFRKQVEDAWKDINEQFLKPTAVPEPVLIRALNLSRVIQLLYKDGSDTYTHVGEELKSRITSLLIDPLPI
;
A
#
# COMPACT_ATOMS: atom_id res chain seq x y z
N MET A 1 -37.08 -42.86 13.71
CA MET A 1 -36.62 -44.17 13.22
C MET A 1 -35.16 -43.99 12.82
N ASP A 2 -34.26 -43.80 13.78
CA ASP A 2 -33.67 -44.78 14.72
C ASP A 2 -32.42 -45.48 14.19
N PHE A 3 -31.29 -45.04 14.76
CA PHE A 3 -30.12 -45.78 15.26
C PHE A 3 -29.26 -46.61 14.27
N GLY A 4 -27.94 -46.72 14.42
CA GLY A 4 -27.03 -46.27 15.47
C GLY A 4 -25.61 -46.82 15.24
N GLU A 5 -24.65 -46.11 15.85
CA GLU A 5 -23.29 -46.43 16.32
C GLU A 5 -22.69 -47.85 16.15
N TYR A 6 -21.37 -47.90 15.90
CA TYR A 6 -20.45 -48.77 16.66
C TYR A 6 -19.08 -48.09 16.87
N LYS A 7 -18.70 -47.94 18.15
CA LYS A 7 -17.37 -47.56 18.67
C LYS A 7 -16.58 -48.83 19.04
N ASN A 8 -15.24 -48.72 18.88
CA ASN A 8 -14.12 -49.26 19.67
C ASN A 8 -14.20 -50.65 20.33
N VAL A 9 -13.14 -51.46 20.13
CA VAL A 9 -12.21 -51.99 21.17
C VAL A 9 -11.24 -52.96 20.47
N GLU A 10 -9.93 -52.72 20.55
CA GLU A 10 -8.96 -53.77 20.94
C GLU A 10 -7.58 -53.16 21.27
N VAL A 11 -7.20 -53.29 22.54
CA VAL A 11 -5.86 -53.11 23.10
C VAL A 11 -5.49 -54.45 23.71
N LYS A 12 -4.34 -55.02 23.33
CA LYS A 12 -3.30 -55.62 24.20
C LYS A 12 -2.45 -56.67 23.47
N GLN A 13 -1.17 -56.69 23.89
CA GLN A 13 -0.09 -57.69 23.74
C GLN A 13 1.03 -57.18 22.83
N LYS A 14 2.28 -56.96 23.27
CA LYS A 14 3.06 -57.60 24.35
C LYS A 14 4.21 -56.68 24.81
N GLU A 15 4.34 -56.51 26.12
CA GLU A 15 5.62 -56.32 26.82
C GLU A 15 5.55 -57.22 28.07
N GLU A 16 6.53 -58.10 28.25
CA GLU A 16 6.90 -58.66 29.55
C GLU A 16 8.27 -59.33 29.45
N LEU A 17 9.26 -58.78 30.14
CA LEU A 17 10.27 -59.53 30.90
C LEU A 17 11.01 -58.57 31.85
N ILE A 18 10.67 -58.67 33.14
CA ILE A 18 11.43 -58.12 34.28
C ILE A 18 11.70 -59.31 35.21
N MET A 19 12.92 -59.42 35.76
CA MET A 19 13.21 -59.48 37.21
C MET A 19 14.54 -60.17 37.56
N VAL A 20 15.32 -59.46 38.38
CA VAL A 20 15.95 -59.84 39.67
C VAL A 20 17.44 -59.47 39.75
N SER A 21 17.78 -58.44 40.52
CA SER A 21 18.50 -58.57 41.82
C SER A 21 19.16 -57.25 42.24
N SER A 22 18.86 -56.85 43.47
CA SER A 22 19.43 -55.76 44.26
C SER A 22 20.87 -56.03 44.73
N LYS A 23 21.66 -54.95 44.96
CA LYS A 23 22.36 -54.63 46.23
C LYS A 23 23.21 -53.35 46.12
N GLU A 24 23.15 -52.55 47.19
CA GLU A 24 23.97 -51.38 47.53
C GLU A 24 25.43 -51.79 47.86
N GLU A 25 26.40 -50.89 47.64
CA GLU A 25 27.42 -50.47 48.62
C GLU A 25 28.33 -49.35 48.07
N GLU A 26 28.51 -48.30 48.88
CA GLU A 26 29.52 -47.24 48.75
C GLU A 26 30.93 -47.78 48.97
N VAL A 27 31.95 -47.32 48.22
CA VAL A 27 33.32 -46.98 48.72
C VAL A 27 34.06 -46.12 47.66
N LYS A 28 34.48 -44.90 48.04
CA LYS A 28 35.71 -44.21 47.58
C LYS A 28 36.78 -44.42 48.68
N PRO A 29 38.12 -44.39 48.45
CA PRO A 29 38.81 -43.22 47.87
C PRO A 29 40.21 -43.42 47.18
N ASP A 30 40.70 -42.29 46.62
CA ASP A 30 42.09 -41.77 46.49
C ASP A 30 43.21 -42.37 45.57
N ILE A 31 43.54 -41.62 44.49
CA ILE A 31 44.81 -40.86 44.17
C ILE A 31 46.16 -41.65 44.16
N PRO A 32 47.11 -41.51 43.18
CA PRO A 32 47.70 -40.21 42.75
C PRO A 32 48.10 -39.97 41.29
N ALA A 33 48.36 -38.68 41.05
CA ALA A 33 48.83 -38.00 39.85
C ALA A 33 50.23 -38.37 39.37
N THR A 34 50.49 -38.23 38.06
CA THR A 34 51.76 -37.71 37.54
C THR A 34 51.54 -36.99 36.21
N THR A 35 52.14 -35.80 36.12
CA THR A 35 52.27 -34.84 35.01
C THR A 35 52.83 -35.41 33.71
N MET A 36 52.38 -34.89 32.56
CA MET A 36 53.19 -34.39 31.42
C MET A 36 52.29 -33.81 30.30
N THR A 37 52.55 -32.57 29.85
CA THR A 37 52.15 -32.02 28.52
C THR A 37 53.15 -32.54 27.44
N PRO A 38 53.03 -32.31 26.11
CA PRO A 38 52.02 -31.60 25.27
C PRO A 38 51.59 -32.34 23.96
N LYS A 39 50.57 -31.84 23.23
CA LYS A 39 50.48 -31.60 21.76
C LYS A 39 49.09 -31.85 21.14
N ASN A 40 48.66 -30.84 20.36
CA ASN A 40 47.93 -30.79 19.07
C ASN A 40 46.87 -31.81 18.66
N GLU A 41 45.94 -31.30 17.84
CA GLU A 41 44.99 -31.98 16.92
C GLU A 41 43.77 -32.59 17.66
N GLU A 42 42.50 -32.37 17.31
CA GLU A 42 41.83 -31.98 16.05
C GLU A 42 40.49 -31.30 16.38
N GLU A 43 40.06 -30.41 15.47
CA GLU A 43 38.74 -29.78 15.40
C GLU A 43 37.68 -30.84 15.01
N GLU A 44 36.53 -30.87 15.69
CA GLU A 44 35.33 -31.56 15.21
C GLU A 44 34.49 -30.60 14.37
N ASP A 45 34.19 -31.05 13.16
CA ASP A 45 33.50 -30.38 12.07
C ASP A 45 32.06 -29.95 12.42
N GLU A 46 31.79 -28.66 12.18
CA GLU A 46 30.44 -28.14 11.98
C GLU A 46 30.47 -27.11 10.84
N GLN A 47 30.47 -27.54 9.57
CA GLN A 47 30.23 -26.65 8.43
C GLN A 47 30.18 -27.38 7.07
N ASP A 48 29.06 -27.28 6.34
CA ASP A 48 29.09 -27.48 4.89
C ASP A 48 28.04 -26.67 4.08
N ILE A 49 27.51 -25.58 4.65
CA ILE A 49 26.66 -24.63 3.91
C ILE A 49 27.48 -23.51 3.23
N PRO A 50 28.54 -22.93 3.85
CA PRO A 50 29.29 -21.83 3.24
C PRO A 50 29.99 -22.21 1.93
N LYS A 51 30.55 -23.42 1.84
CA LYS A 51 31.27 -23.91 0.65
C LYS A 51 30.36 -24.13 -0.56
N VAL A 52 29.10 -24.50 -0.33
CA VAL A 52 28.12 -24.70 -1.41
C VAL A 52 27.75 -23.37 -2.06
N ILE A 53 27.58 -22.32 -1.26
CA ILE A 53 27.30 -20.97 -1.75
C ILE A 53 28.53 -20.40 -2.47
N GLU A 54 29.73 -20.59 -1.91
CA GLU A 54 30.98 -20.11 -2.50
C GLU A 54 31.30 -20.82 -3.83
N ALA A 55 31.11 -22.15 -3.91
CA ALA A 55 31.26 -22.92 -5.14
C ALA A 55 30.21 -22.54 -6.20
N TYR A 56 28.98 -22.20 -5.79
CA TYR A 56 27.94 -21.71 -6.71
C TYR A 56 28.28 -20.33 -7.28
N LEU A 57 28.90 -19.45 -6.48
CA LEU A 57 29.38 -18.14 -6.90
C LEU A 57 30.60 -18.21 -7.83
N GLU A 58 31.51 -19.16 -7.62
CA GLU A 58 32.65 -19.39 -8.51
C GLU A 58 32.22 -19.93 -9.89
N LEU A 59 31.21 -20.82 -9.92
CA LEU A 59 30.64 -21.34 -11.17
C LEU A 59 29.95 -20.24 -12.00
N GLN A 60 29.25 -19.30 -11.38
CA GLN A 60 28.56 -18.19 -12.06
C GLN A 60 29.53 -17.12 -12.58
N ASN A 61 30.62 -16.83 -11.87
CA ASN A 61 31.62 -15.84 -12.29
C ASN A 61 32.47 -16.28 -13.50
N SER A 62 32.34 -17.53 -13.95
CA SER A 62 33.07 -18.07 -15.10
C SER A 62 32.35 -17.92 -16.46
N ASN A 63 31.07 -17.55 -16.49
CA ASN A 63 30.29 -17.41 -17.72
C ASN A 63 29.81 -15.97 -17.94
N ARG A 64 30.42 -15.29 -18.93
CA ARG A 64 29.99 -13.96 -19.39
C ARG A 64 29.09 -14.08 -20.63
N TYR A 65 27.91 -13.46 -20.52
CA TYR A 65 26.90 -13.13 -21.54
C TYR A 65 26.21 -14.29 -22.28
N ASP A 66 24.91 -14.46 -22.02
CA ASP A 66 23.88 -14.34 -23.06
C ASP A 66 22.48 -14.13 -22.45
N SER A 67 21.74 -13.22 -23.08
CA SER A 67 20.35 -12.85 -22.79
C SER A 67 19.37 -13.99 -23.01
N TRP A 68 18.43 -14.21 -22.08
CA TRP A 68 17.30 -15.13 -22.30
C TRP A 68 15.97 -14.41 -22.19
N THR A 69 15.32 -14.24 -23.34
CA THR A 69 13.89 -13.97 -23.50
C THR A 69 13.08 -15.24 -23.22
N TYR A 70 12.03 -15.13 -22.40
CA TYR A 70 11.08 -16.21 -22.15
C TYR A 70 10.24 -16.52 -23.39
N GLY A 71 10.47 -17.68 -24.00
CA GLY A 71 9.61 -18.27 -25.03
C GLY A 71 8.85 -19.48 -24.49
N LYS A 72 7.53 -19.37 -24.37
CA LYS A 72 6.62 -20.51 -24.17
C LYS A 72 6.81 -21.52 -25.32
N ILE A 73 7.10 -22.78 -25.00
CA ILE A 73 7.00 -23.89 -25.97
C ILE A 73 5.79 -24.73 -25.60
N SER A 74 4.76 -24.63 -26.46
CA SER A 74 3.72 -25.64 -26.64
C SER A 74 4.27 -26.79 -27.48
N GLY A 75 3.86 -28.01 -27.15
CA GLY A 75 4.25 -29.21 -27.86
C GLY A 75 3.35 -29.55 -29.05
N ARG A 76 4.03 -29.87 -30.16
CA ARG A 76 3.75 -30.91 -31.18
C ARG A 76 3.04 -30.54 -32.49
N ASP A 77 3.87 -30.69 -33.53
CA ASP A 77 3.68 -31.45 -34.78
C ASP A 77 3.79 -30.69 -36.11
N THR A 78 4.57 -31.32 -37.00
CA THR A 78 4.67 -31.23 -38.48
C THR A 78 5.65 -30.27 -39.20
N THR A 79 6.84 -30.81 -39.51
CA THR A 79 7.41 -31.12 -40.86
C THR A 79 7.64 -30.04 -41.96
N LEU A 80 8.94 -29.83 -42.29
CA LEU A 80 9.61 -29.49 -43.59
C LEU A 80 9.21 -28.17 -44.32
N ILE A 81 10.05 -27.32 -44.95
CA ILE A 81 11.18 -27.47 -45.91
C ILE A 81 12.02 -26.16 -45.91
N PHE A 82 13.35 -26.23 -46.09
CA PHE A 82 14.25 -25.09 -46.37
C PHE A 82 14.33 -24.73 -47.86
N SER A 83 14.34 -23.44 -48.22
CA SER A 83 14.98 -22.95 -49.46
C SER A 83 15.54 -21.52 -49.34
N THR A 84 16.87 -21.45 -49.36
CA THR A 84 17.79 -20.46 -49.99
C THR A 84 17.47 -18.95 -50.06
N SER A 85 18.39 -18.19 -49.44
CA SER A 85 18.92 -16.83 -49.71
C SER A 85 19.05 -16.42 -51.21
N PRO A 86 19.35 -15.14 -51.63
CA PRO A 86 20.37 -14.27 -51.02
C PRO A 86 20.28 -12.71 -51.13
N SER A 87 20.97 -12.06 -50.18
CA SER A 87 21.94 -10.93 -50.31
C SER A 87 21.63 -9.56 -50.96
N SER A 88 22.06 -8.49 -50.27
CA SER A 88 23.04 -7.45 -50.72
C SER A 88 23.24 -6.41 -49.58
N LYS A 89 24.35 -6.36 -48.83
CA LYS A 89 25.73 -5.81 -49.04
C LYS A 89 25.86 -4.29 -49.29
N TRP A 90 26.93 -3.75 -48.70
CA TRP A 90 27.62 -2.42 -48.78
C TRP A 90 27.25 -1.42 -47.68
N SER A 91 28.17 -0.65 -47.07
CA SER A 91 29.65 -0.60 -46.98
C SER A 91 29.99 0.53 -45.99
N MET A 92 31.00 0.32 -45.15
CA MET A 92 31.62 1.37 -44.32
C MET A 92 32.38 2.40 -45.15
N ASP A 93 32.49 3.63 -44.65
CA ASP A 93 33.64 4.49 -44.92
C ASP A 93 34.06 5.25 -43.64
N HIS A 94 35.37 5.33 -43.43
CA HIS A 94 36.02 5.97 -42.29
C HIS A 94 36.61 7.31 -42.76
N SER A 95 36.41 8.39 -42.01
CA SER A 95 37.38 9.48 -42.01
C SER A 95 37.52 10.11 -40.63
N SER A 96 38.74 10.04 -40.12
CA SER A 96 39.22 10.70 -38.91
C SER A 96 39.66 12.13 -39.22
N LYS A 97 39.21 13.13 -38.46
CA LYS A 97 39.99 14.37 -38.23
C LYS A 97 39.92 14.78 -36.76
N ASN A 98 41.12 14.85 -36.20
CA ASN A 98 41.47 15.27 -34.86
C ASN A 98 41.38 16.80 -34.73
N ARG A 99 40.82 17.34 -33.64
CA ARG A 99 41.27 18.59 -33.00
C ARG A 99 40.60 18.80 -31.63
N ASN A 100 41.48 18.87 -30.62
CA ASN A 100 41.29 19.41 -29.28
C ASN A 100 40.37 20.64 -29.20
N THR A 101 39.49 20.70 -28.19
CA THR A 101 39.33 21.87 -27.32
C THR A 101 38.62 21.52 -26.01
N ARG A 102 39.35 21.70 -24.91
CA ARG A 102 38.96 22.30 -23.61
C ARG A 102 37.57 21.99 -23.03
N SER A 103 37.63 21.17 -21.99
CA SER A 103 36.87 21.22 -20.74
C SER A 103 36.18 22.57 -20.46
N HIS A 104 34.85 22.55 -20.35
CA HIS A 104 34.07 23.50 -19.57
C HIS A 104 33.21 22.69 -18.61
N ASN A 105 33.67 22.64 -17.36
CA ASN A 105 32.84 22.29 -16.21
C ASN A 105 31.84 23.44 -16.01
N ILE A 106 30.56 23.20 -16.25
CA ILE A 106 29.49 24.07 -15.74
C ILE A 106 28.97 23.41 -14.47
N LYS A 107 29.49 23.91 -13.34
CA LYS A 107 28.87 23.82 -12.01
C LYS A 107 27.67 24.77 -12.03
N ILE A 108 26.45 24.26 -11.89
CA ILE A 108 25.30 25.09 -11.53
C ILE A 108 25.16 25.00 -10.00
N LEU A 109 25.58 26.08 -9.33
CA LEU A 109 25.35 26.36 -7.92
C LEU A 109 23.98 27.07 -7.81
N TYR A 110 23.05 26.50 -7.04
CA TYR A 110 21.90 27.22 -6.53
C TYR A 110 22.31 27.88 -5.20
N GLU A 111 22.59 29.19 -5.24
CA GLU A 111 22.60 30.05 -4.05
C GLU A 111 21.28 30.81 -3.99
N MET A 112 20.44 30.46 -3.01
CA MET A 112 19.35 31.33 -2.55
C MET A 112 19.81 32.04 -1.28
N GLN A 113 20.00 33.35 -1.36
CA GLN A 113 20.15 34.21 -0.18
C GLN A 113 18.85 35.00 0.09
N PRO A 114 18.51 35.23 1.37
CA PRO A 114 17.20 35.69 1.81
C PRO A 114 17.07 37.23 1.78
N GLN A 115 15.87 37.74 1.49
CA GLN A 115 15.54 39.15 1.73
C GLN A 115 15.13 39.37 3.20
N LYS A 116 15.71 40.41 3.82
CA LYS A 116 15.42 40.91 5.17
C LYS A 116 14.44 42.11 5.16
N PRO A 117 13.82 42.44 6.31
CA PRO A 117 12.57 43.20 6.42
C PRO A 117 12.78 44.70 6.72
N ILE A 118 11.71 45.50 6.62
CA ILE A 118 11.69 46.92 7.02
C ILE A 118 10.49 47.24 7.96
N HIS A 119 10.86 47.59 9.20
CA HIS A 119 10.32 48.51 10.24
C HIS A 119 8.91 48.47 10.89
N HIS A 120 8.94 48.18 12.21
CA HIS A 120 8.35 48.85 13.43
C HIS A 120 7.15 49.83 13.34
N MET A 121 5.98 49.51 13.95
CA MET A 121 5.41 49.86 15.30
C MET A 121 4.70 51.24 15.41
N PRO A 122 3.73 51.52 16.34
CA PRO A 122 3.32 50.79 17.57
C PRO A 122 1.78 50.72 17.93
N LYS A 123 1.50 49.88 18.94
CA LYS A 123 0.49 49.84 20.04
C LYS A 123 -0.81 50.69 20.03
N ASN A 124 -1.90 50.02 20.44
CA ASN A 124 -2.80 50.32 21.59
C ASN A 124 -3.65 49.03 21.84
N ASP A 125 -3.59 48.40 23.02
CA ASP A 125 -4.44 48.63 24.22
C ASP A 125 -5.94 48.54 23.92
N GLN A 126 -6.84 47.98 24.71
CA GLN A 126 -6.92 47.08 25.88
C GLN A 126 -8.45 47.06 26.17
N GLU A 127 -9.01 45.95 26.65
CA GLU A 127 -10.26 45.81 27.47
C GLU A 127 -10.78 44.37 27.28
N ASP A 128 -10.38 43.40 28.10
CA ASP A 128 -10.86 43.08 29.46
C ASP A 128 -12.38 42.86 29.58
N ILE A 129 -12.78 41.65 30.00
CA ILE A 129 -13.55 41.36 31.24
C ILE A 129 -13.76 39.83 31.38
N ILE A 130 -12.94 39.22 32.26
CA ILE A 130 -13.26 38.43 33.48
C ILE A 130 -14.67 37.77 33.52
N VAL A 131 -14.82 36.46 33.83
CA VAL A 131 -15.14 35.92 35.19
C VAL A 131 -15.08 34.37 35.24
N THR A 132 -14.14 33.90 36.06
CA THR A 132 -14.11 32.80 37.08
C THR A 132 -14.62 31.37 36.83
N ASP A 133 -13.67 30.44 37.04
CA ASP A 133 -13.65 29.24 37.90
C ASP A 133 -14.95 28.50 38.29
N GLY A 134 -14.91 27.17 38.10
CA GLY A 134 -15.85 26.23 38.71
C GLY A 134 -15.59 24.76 38.37
N THR A 135 -14.78 24.12 39.22
CA THR A 135 -14.81 22.68 39.60
C THR A 135 -14.28 21.59 38.65
N SER A 136 -13.13 21.06 39.09
CA SER A 136 -12.65 19.67 39.04
C SER A 136 -13.66 18.59 38.63
N GLY A 137 -13.35 17.88 37.54
CA GLY A 137 -13.89 16.57 37.21
C GLY A 137 -12.74 15.68 36.72
N LYS A 138 -12.51 14.58 37.42
CA LYS A 138 -11.50 13.55 37.11
C LYS A 138 -11.73 13.01 35.70
N GLN A 139 -10.65 12.94 34.91
CA GLN A 139 -10.58 12.12 33.71
C GLN A 139 -10.52 10.65 34.15
N ASP A 140 -11.65 9.97 34.06
CA ASP A 140 -11.69 8.51 34.06
C ASP A 140 -11.84 8.00 32.62
N SER A 141 -11.16 6.88 32.41
CA SER A 141 -10.86 6.13 31.21
C SER A 141 -11.97 5.98 30.16
N LEU A 142 -11.59 6.15 28.89
CA LEU A 142 -12.25 5.55 27.73
C LEU A 142 -12.14 4.01 27.82
N ALA A 143 -13.21 3.37 28.29
CA ALA A 143 -13.36 1.92 28.26
C ALA A 143 -14.85 1.55 28.04
N THR A 144 -15.30 1.64 26.78
CA THR A 144 -16.51 0.96 26.29
C THR A 144 -16.26 0.50 24.85
N GLY A 145 -15.59 -0.65 24.74
CA GLY A 145 -15.27 -1.33 23.48
C GLY A 145 -16.52 -1.93 22.81
N TRP A 146 -16.54 -1.85 21.48
CA TRP A 146 -17.39 -2.57 20.53
C TRP A 146 -18.89 -2.22 20.43
N ASN A 147 -19.58 -1.85 21.51
CA ASN A 147 -21.04 -1.64 21.45
C ASN A 147 -21.50 -0.24 20.98
N GLU A 148 -20.61 0.75 20.89
CA GLU A 148 -20.98 2.14 20.52
C GLU A 148 -20.80 2.49 19.02
N TRP A 149 -20.37 1.55 18.18
CA TRP A 149 -20.21 1.77 16.73
C TRP A 149 -21.46 1.44 15.89
N GLN A 150 -22.63 1.27 16.53
CA GLN A 150 -23.90 0.92 15.87
C GLN A 150 -24.79 2.12 15.53
N THR A 151 -24.23 3.29 15.22
CA THR A 151 -25.05 4.35 14.63
C THR A 151 -25.30 4.04 13.16
N GLY A 152 -26.43 3.37 12.92
CA GLY A 152 -26.96 3.14 11.58
C GLY A 152 -27.18 4.46 10.84
N PHE A 153 -26.80 4.48 9.57
CA PHE A 153 -27.20 5.52 8.64
C PHE A 153 -28.73 5.54 8.52
N PRO A 154 -29.40 6.70 8.49
CA PRO A 154 -30.78 6.76 8.04
C PRO A 154 -30.84 6.23 6.61
N ARG A 155 -31.55 5.11 6.38
CA ARG A 155 -31.99 4.74 5.03
C ARG A 155 -33.07 5.74 4.62
N HIS A 156 -32.71 6.79 3.89
CA HIS A 156 -33.68 7.56 3.12
C HIS A 156 -33.69 7.06 1.67
N VAL A 157 -34.41 5.97 1.47
CA VAL A 157 -34.97 5.66 0.14
C VAL A 157 -36.10 6.66 -0.07
N LYS A 158 -35.87 7.72 -0.86
CA LYS A 158 -36.99 8.46 -1.44
C LYS A 158 -37.60 7.57 -2.52
N GLU A 159 -38.65 6.84 -2.14
CA GLU A 159 -39.59 6.26 -3.09
C GLU A 159 -40.20 7.40 -3.93
N MET A 160 -39.87 7.43 -5.23
CA MET A 160 -40.77 7.97 -6.25
C MET A 160 -40.65 7.12 -7.51
N SER A 161 -41.45 6.06 -7.58
CA SER A 161 -41.83 5.45 -8.85
C SER A 161 -43.23 5.92 -9.26
N SER A 162 -43.38 6.15 -10.56
CA SER A 162 -44.58 6.44 -11.33
C SER A 162 -44.92 7.92 -11.53
N GLN A 163 -44.54 8.45 -12.71
CA GLN A 163 -45.53 8.87 -13.72
C GLN A 163 -44.88 9.18 -15.10
N VAL A 164 -45.31 8.38 -16.07
CA VAL A 164 -45.56 8.71 -17.49
C VAL A 164 -44.38 9.14 -18.38
N CYS A 165 -43.96 8.22 -19.26
CA CYS A 165 -43.46 8.59 -20.58
C CYS A 165 -44.36 7.94 -21.65
N SER A 166 -45.35 8.70 -22.14
CA SER A 166 -46.12 8.36 -23.32
C SER A 166 -45.35 8.85 -24.56
N LYS A 167 -44.98 7.93 -25.46
CA LYS A 167 -44.38 8.22 -26.76
C LYS A 167 -45.26 9.17 -27.58
N PRO A 168 -44.70 10.22 -28.19
CA PRO A 168 -45.13 10.68 -29.50
C PRO A 168 -44.24 10.05 -30.57
N ALA A 169 -44.88 9.45 -31.59
CA ALA A 169 -44.20 9.09 -32.81
C ALA A 169 -43.95 10.36 -33.64
N SER A 170 -42.69 10.64 -34.00
CA SER A 170 -42.36 11.43 -35.17
C SER A 170 -40.93 11.12 -35.63
N THR A 171 -40.85 10.47 -36.78
CA THR A 171 -39.68 10.13 -37.58
C THR A 171 -38.96 11.40 -38.08
N SER A 172 -37.68 11.56 -37.71
CA SER A 172 -36.59 12.20 -38.51
C SER A 172 -35.29 12.44 -37.73
N SER A 173 -35.22 12.10 -36.42
CA SER A 173 -34.01 12.26 -35.59
C SER A 173 -33.07 11.04 -35.56
N ASP A 174 -33.50 9.89 -36.09
CA ASP A 174 -32.80 8.61 -35.89
C ASP A 174 -31.43 8.55 -36.60
N ASP A 175 -31.24 9.25 -37.72
CA ASP A 175 -29.96 9.25 -38.45
C ASP A 175 -28.85 10.07 -37.76
N HIS A 176 -29.20 11.09 -36.96
CA HIS A 176 -28.24 11.88 -36.19
C HIS A 176 -27.87 11.21 -34.86
N TYR A 177 -28.82 10.50 -34.24
CA TYR A 177 -28.58 9.76 -33.00
C TYR A 177 -27.84 8.43 -33.26
N ALA A 178 -28.09 7.77 -34.39
CA ALA A 178 -27.32 6.59 -34.80
C ALA A 178 -25.87 6.95 -35.16
N LYS A 179 -25.63 8.09 -35.84
CA LYS A 179 -24.27 8.60 -36.13
C LYS A 179 -23.50 9.09 -34.91
N SER A 180 -24.18 9.49 -33.82
CA SER A 180 -23.50 9.94 -32.60
C SER A 180 -22.98 8.78 -31.76
N ILE A 181 -23.60 7.59 -31.85
CA ILE A 181 -23.12 6.35 -31.21
C ILE A 181 -21.88 5.81 -31.94
N GLU A 182 -21.80 5.92 -33.27
CA GLU A 182 -20.65 5.46 -34.07
C GLU A 182 -19.32 6.20 -33.78
N ASN A 183 -19.34 7.33 -33.06
CA ASN A 183 -18.15 8.16 -32.81
C ASN A 183 -17.69 8.22 -31.34
N ARG A 184 -18.32 7.47 -30.43
CA ARG A 184 -17.90 7.45 -29.01
C ARG A 184 -16.61 6.63 -28.84
N PRO A 185 -15.63 7.09 -28.05
CA PRO A 185 -14.57 6.18 -27.60
C PRO A 185 -15.24 5.06 -26.81
N LEU A 186 -14.76 3.83 -26.94
CA LEU A 186 -15.26 2.69 -26.18
C LEU A 186 -14.06 1.88 -25.70
N ALA A 187 -14.09 1.49 -24.43
CA ALA A 187 -13.14 0.56 -23.84
C ALA A 187 -13.82 -0.80 -23.60
N SER A 188 -13.06 -1.88 -23.73
CA SER A 188 -13.54 -3.23 -23.47
C SER A 188 -13.27 -3.63 -22.02
N PHE A 189 -14.13 -3.21 -21.10
CA PHE A 189 -13.96 -3.56 -19.69
C PHE A 189 -14.52 -4.94 -19.34
N PRO A 190 -13.77 -5.78 -18.59
CA PRO A 190 -14.30 -7.04 -18.07
C PRO A 190 -15.43 -6.81 -17.04
N PRO A 191 -16.45 -7.68 -16.98
CA PRO A 191 -17.48 -7.60 -15.95
C PRO A 191 -16.91 -7.88 -14.54
N SER A 192 -17.66 -7.51 -13.51
CA SER A 192 -17.33 -7.88 -12.13
C SER A 192 -17.31 -9.41 -11.95
N ILE A 193 -16.32 -9.92 -11.23
CA ILE A 193 -16.14 -11.36 -10.98
C ILE A 193 -16.86 -11.86 -9.73
N TRP A 194 -17.47 -10.97 -8.95
CA TRP A 194 -17.94 -11.28 -7.60
C TRP A 194 -19.40 -11.75 -7.52
N GLY A 195 -20.19 -11.55 -8.58
CA GLY A 195 -21.63 -11.84 -8.56
C GLY A 195 -22.30 -11.22 -7.32
N ASP A 196 -23.22 -11.91 -6.67
CA ASP A 196 -23.92 -11.39 -5.48
C ASP A 196 -23.23 -11.72 -4.13
N LEU A 197 -21.96 -12.13 -4.15
CA LEU A 197 -21.26 -12.65 -2.97
C LEU A 197 -21.23 -11.66 -1.79
N PHE A 198 -21.10 -10.36 -2.07
CA PHE A 198 -21.06 -9.31 -1.04
C PHE A 198 -22.44 -8.72 -0.71
N HIS A 199 -23.54 -9.24 -1.28
CA HIS A 199 -24.87 -8.67 -1.05
C HIS A 199 -25.35 -8.80 0.40
N THR A 200 -24.93 -9.87 1.09
CA THR A 200 -25.31 -10.14 2.49
C THR A 200 -24.09 -10.35 3.37
N CYS A 201 -24.19 -9.95 4.64
CA CYS A 201 -23.22 -10.25 5.67
C CYS A 201 -23.87 -11.16 6.71
N PRO A 202 -23.42 -12.42 6.87
CA PRO A 202 -23.92 -13.31 7.92
C PRO A 202 -23.71 -12.71 9.31
N GLU A 203 -24.64 -12.95 10.23
CA GLU A 203 -24.48 -12.52 11.63
C GLU A 203 -23.38 -13.32 12.34
N MET A 204 -22.62 -12.64 13.20
CA MET A 204 -21.61 -13.25 14.07
C MET A 204 -22.03 -13.07 15.54
N ASN A 205 -21.98 -14.15 16.34
CA ASN A 205 -22.20 -14.08 17.78
C ASN A 205 -20.99 -13.43 18.47
N MET A 206 -21.16 -12.21 18.97
CA MET A 206 -20.04 -11.36 19.40
C MET A 206 -19.75 -11.37 20.89
N ASP A 207 -20.66 -11.80 21.76
CA ASP A 207 -20.54 -11.49 23.21
C ASP A 207 -19.32 -12.15 23.88
N ALA A 208 -19.18 -13.47 23.73
CA ALA A 208 -18.03 -14.19 24.30
C ALA A 208 -16.70 -13.83 23.60
N THR A 209 -16.77 -13.62 22.29
CA THR A 209 -15.63 -13.24 21.43
C THR A 209 -15.06 -11.88 21.82
N THR A 210 -15.93 -10.90 22.07
CA THR A 210 -15.55 -9.54 22.46
C THR A 210 -14.91 -9.52 23.85
N LYS A 211 -15.47 -10.26 24.80
CA LYS A 211 -14.89 -10.35 26.15
C LYS A 211 -13.47 -10.93 26.12
N LEU A 212 -13.27 -12.03 25.40
CA LEU A 212 -11.95 -12.65 25.24
C LEU A 212 -10.96 -11.71 24.51
N HIS A 213 -11.43 -10.95 23.52
CA HIS A 213 -10.61 -9.95 22.83
C HIS A 213 -10.08 -8.88 23.77
N GLU A 214 -10.92 -8.32 24.63
CA GLU A 214 -10.51 -7.31 25.62
C GLU A 214 -9.54 -7.87 26.67
N GLU A 215 -9.76 -9.11 27.14
CA GLU A 215 -8.84 -9.79 28.06
C GLU A 215 -7.44 -9.97 27.44
N LEU A 216 -7.38 -10.43 26.19
CA LEU A 216 -6.13 -10.61 25.46
C LEU A 216 -5.45 -9.28 25.14
N LYS A 217 -6.22 -8.25 24.79
CA LYS A 217 -5.71 -6.89 24.56
C LYS A 217 -4.99 -6.35 25.80
N GLN A 218 -5.59 -6.52 26.99
CA GLN A 218 -4.98 -6.10 28.25
C GLN A 218 -3.71 -6.88 28.59
N GLU A 219 -3.64 -8.17 28.24
CA GLU A 219 -2.42 -8.97 28.42
C GLU A 219 -1.28 -8.46 27.53
N VAL A 220 -1.55 -8.24 26.24
CA VAL A 220 -0.55 -7.70 25.30
C VAL A 220 -0.11 -6.28 25.71
N GLN A 221 -1.04 -5.45 26.18
CA GLN A 221 -0.69 -4.14 26.74
C GLN A 221 0.26 -4.26 27.95
N ARG A 222 0.04 -5.25 28.83
CA ARG A 222 0.94 -5.54 29.95
C ARG A 222 2.32 -6.00 29.46
N MET A 223 2.39 -6.83 28.42
CA MET A 223 3.68 -7.24 27.82
C MET A 223 4.46 -6.03 27.27
N LEU A 224 3.78 -5.08 26.62
CA LEU A 224 4.39 -3.87 26.06
C LEU A 224 4.86 -2.90 27.14
N THR A 225 4.13 -2.76 28.25
CA THR A 225 4.47 -1.82 29.33
C THR A 225 5.43 -2.39 30.38
N THR A 226 5.57 -3.71 30.47
CA THR A 226 6.50 -4.35 31.41
C THR A 226 7.95 -3.99 31.05
N PRO A 227 8.78 -3.52 32.01
CA PRO A 227 10.20 -3.31 31.78
C PRO A 227 10.87 -4.61 31.34
N MET A 228 11.66 -4.56 30.26
CA MET A 228 12.43 -5.72 29.80
C MET A 228 13.92 -5.47 30.02
N ASP A 229 14.65 -6.54 30.37
CA ASP A 229 16.07 -6.47 30.70
C ASP A 229 16.93 -6.04 29.51
N LYS A 230 16.49 -6.35 28.28
CA LYS A 230 17.20 -6.01 27.03
C LYS A 230 16.32 -5.19 26.07
N PRO A 231 16.79 -4.04 25.56
CA PRO A 231 16.06 -3.27 24.54
C PRO A 231 15.72 -4.07 23.28
N SER A 232 16.56 -5.04 22.89
CA SER A 232 16.34 -5.92 21.75
C SER A 232 15.07 -6.79 21.87
N GLN A 233 14.72 -7.24 23.08
CA GLN A 233 13.48 -7.98 23.31
C GLN A 233 12.25 -7.09 23.10
N LYS A 234 12.35 -5.80 23.48
CA LYS A 234 11.28 -4.82 23.25
C LYS A 234 11.08 -4.54 21.77
N LEU A 235 12.15 -4.40 20.99
CA LEU A 235 12.08 -4.24 19.54
C LEU A 235 11.38 -5.43 18.88
N LEU A 236 11.74 -6.66 19.24
CA LEU A 236 11.11 -7.89 18.72
C LEU A 236 9.60 -7.94 19.01
N LEU A 237 9.19 -7.58 20.23
CA LEU A 237 7.77 -7.56 20.60
C LEU A 237 7.00 -6.49 19.81
N ILE A 238 7.56 -5.28 19.68
CA ILE A 238 6.94 -4.19 18.91
C ILE A 238 6.78 -4.62 17.45
N ASP A 239 7.82 -5.19 16.85
CA ASP A 239 7.78 -5.68 15.47
C ASP A 239 6.70 -6.76 15.29
N ALA A 240 6.63 -7.74 16.19
CA ALA A 240 5.59 -8.76 16.14
C ALA A 240 4.18 -8.16 16.23
N VAL A 241 3.95 -7.23 17.16
CA VAL A 241 2.67 -6.52 17.34
C VAL A 241 2.27 -5.73 16.08
N GLN A 242 3.23 -5.06 15.43
CA GLN A 242 3.01 -4.34 14.18
C GLN A 242 2.75 -5.27 12.99
N ARG A 243 3.57 -6.30 12.81
CA ARG A 243 3.46 -7.23 11.68
C ARG A 243 2.23 -8.13 11.78
N LEU A 244 1.75 -8.44 12.99
CA LEU A 244 0.44 -9.05 13.23
C LEU A 244 -0.73 -8.06 13.07
N GLY A 245 -0.40 -6.78 12.90
CA GLY A 245 -1.29 -5.64 12.65
C GLY A 245 -2.34 -5.42 13.75
N VAL A 246 -1.92 -5.61 14.99
CA VAL A 246 -2.68 -5.23 16.18
C VAL A 246 -2.09 -4.00 16.88
N ALA A 247 -1.05 -3.40 16.32
CA ALA A 247 -0.38 -2.21 16.84
C ALA A 247 -1.29 -0.99 17.04
N TYR A 248 -2.37 -0.87 16.25
CA TYR A 248 -3.32 0.25 16.37
C TYR A 248 -4.05 0.29 17.73
N HIS A 249 -3.99 -0.80 18.51
CA HIS A 249 -4.50 -0.82 19.89
C HIS A 249 -3.54 -0.22 20.91
N PHE A 250 -2.27 -0.05 20.55
CA PHE A 250 -1.16 0.23 21.47
C PHE A 250 -0.24 1.35 20.97
N GLU A 251 -0.79 2.30 20.20
CA GLU A 251 -0.01 3.39 19.56
C GLU A 251 0.84 4.14 20.59
N LYS A 252 0.24 4.48 21.74
CA LYS A 252 0.92 5.19 22.82
C LYS A 252 2.02 4.34 23.47
N GLU A 253 1.72 3.09 23.82
CA GLU A 253 2.70 2.20 24.46
C GLU A 253 3.91 1.94 23.55
N ILE A 254 3.67 1.84 22.24
CA ILE A 254 4.72 1.67 21.23
C ILE A 254 5.54 2.96 21.11
N GLU A 255 4.89 4.13 21.00
CA GLU A 255 5.60 5.41 20.90
C GLU A 255 6.46 5.68 22.15
N ASP A 256 5.90 5.51 23.35
CA ASP A 256 6.62 5.65 24.62
C ASP A 256 7.83 4.69 24.70
N ALA A 257 7.67 3.44 24.22
CA ALA A 257 8.76 2.47 24.20
C ALA A 257 9.86 2.84 23.19
N LEU A 258 9.49 3.30 22.00
CA LEU A 258 10.44 3.71 20.96
C LEU A 258 11.17 5.01 21.34
N ASP A 259 10.51 5.97 21.99
CA ASP A 259 11.12 7.17 22.56
C ASP A 259 12.25 6.79 23.53
N ASN A 260 11.99 5.84 24.43
CA ASN A 260 13.00 5.32 25.37
C ASN A 260 14.17 4.65 24.65
N ILE A 261 13.89 3.82 23.64
CA ILE A 261 14.92 3.15 22.83
C ILE A 261 15.72 4.16 21.99
N TYR A 262 15.11 5.24 21.54
CA TYR A 262 15.78 6.31 20.80
C TYR A 262 16.76 7.07 21.71
N GLY A 263 16.34 7.37 22.95
CA GLY A 263 17.18 8.03 23.96
C GLY A 263 18.36 7.19 24.44
N ASP A 264 18.23 5.86 24.45
CA ASP A 264 19.31 4.95 24.84
C ASP A 264 20.32 4.71 23.71
N CYS A 265 21.37 5.53 23.69
CA CYS A 265 22.44 5.45 22.70
C CYS A 265 23.33 4.19 22.85
N ASN A 266 23.20 3.42 23.94
CA ASN A 266 24.08 2.31 24.29
C ASN A 266 23.47 0.92 24.03
N GLY A 267 22.29 0.83 23.40
CA GLY A 267 21.57 -0.44 23.23
C GLY A 267 22.26 -1.47 22.32
N ASP A 268 22.98 -2.41 22.94
CA ASP A 268 23.06 -3.88 22.76
C ASP A 268 23.12 -4.57 21.38
N GLY A 269 23.01 -3.87 20.25
CA GLY A 269 23.02 -4.50 18.91
C GLY A 269 24.37 -4.40 18.20
N ASN A 270 25.28 -5.35 18.39
CA ASN A 270 26.44 -5.51 17.50
C ASN A 270 26.10 -6.30 16.23
N ASP A 271 25.02 -7.07 16.24
CA ASP A 271 24.56 -7.86 15.10
C ASP A 271 23.74 -7.02 14.11
N LEU A 272 23.68 -7.52 12.87
CA LEU A 272 23.04 -6.86 11.74
C LEU A 272 21.54 -6.77 11.92
N TYR A 273 20.91 -7.83 12.44
CA TYR A 273 19.47 -7.92 12.60
C TYR A 273 18.94 -6.87 13.59
N ILE A 274 19.45 -6.82 14.83
CA ILE A 274 18.97 -5.87 15.84
C ILE A 274 19.25 -4.42 15.44
N THR A 275 20.39 -4.15 14.79
CA THR A 275 20.71 -2.80 14.30
C THR A 275 19.71 -2.37 13.22
N SER A 276 19.42 -3.25 12.27
CA SER A 276 18.51 -2.98 11.16
C SER A 276 17.06 -2.83 11.66
N LEU A 277 16.63 -3.70 12.57
CA LEU A 277 15.30 -3.66 13.18
C LEU A 277 15.08 -2.36 13.96
N ARG A 278 16.06 -1.97 14.78
CA ARG A 278 16.03 -0.71 15.51
C ARG A 278 15.92 0.47 14.54
N PHE A 279 16.71 0.48 13.48
CA PHE A 279 16.67 1.54 12.47
C PHE A 279 15.30 1.62 11.79
N ARG A 280 14.76 0.48 11.34
CA ARG A 280 13.44 0.40 10.69
C ARG A 280 12.33 0.93 11.60
N LEU A 281 12.18 0.37 12.79
CA LEU A 281 11.10 0.75 13.72
C LEU A 281 11.18 2.22 14.11
N LEU A 282 12.38 2.74 14.38
CA LEU A 282 12.56 4.16 14.69
C LEU A 282 12.21 5.05 13.49
N ARG A 283 12.66 4.72 12.28
CA ARG A 283 12.34 5.50 11.08
C ARG A 283 10.85 5.45 10.73
N GLU A 284 10.19 4.30 10.90
CA GLU A 284 8.75 4.16 10.68
C GLU A 284 7.92 5.09 11.56
N HIS A 285 8.37 5.33 12.80
CA HIS A 285 7.77 6.24 13.77
C HIS A 285 8.36 7.66 13.74
N GLY A 286 9.08 7.99 12.66
CA GLY A 286 9.57 9.35 12.39
C GLY A 286 10.82 9.78 13.16
N PHE A 287 11.47 8.90 13.90
CA PHE A 287 12.73 9.21 14.57
C PHE A 287 13.87 9.32 13.54
N ASN A 288 14.58 10.44 13.56
CA ASN A 288 15.68 10.72 12.63
C ASN A 288 17.01 10.05 13.06
N ILE A 289 17.00 8.72 13.16
CA ILE A 289 18.20 7.92 13.41
C ILE A 289 19.16 7.96 12.22
N GLN A 290 20.46 8.09 12.48
CA GLN A 290 21.49 8.24 11.45
C GLN A 290 21.85 6.90 10.80
N CYS A 291 21.89 6.87 9.46
CA CYS A 291 22.19 5.67 8.67
C CYS A 291 23.67 5.22 8.78
N GLU A 292 24.55 6.09 9.26
CA GLU A 292 25.97 5.83 9.50
C GLU A 292 26.22 4.73 10.53
N SER A 293 25.21 4.39 11.33
CA SER A 293 25.24 3.23 12.23
C SER A 293 25.53 1.91 11.50
N PHE A 294 25.25 1.83 10.19
CA PHE A 294 25.56 0.67 9.35
C PHE A 294 27.03 0.60 8.91
N ASN A 295 27.85 1.64 9.10
CA ASN A 295 29.26 1.64 8.71
C ASN A 295 30.07 0.52 9.40
N LYS A 296 29.67 0.09 10.60
CA LYS A 296 30.30 -1.02 11.32
C LYS A 296 30.20 -2.37 10.59
N PHE A 297 29.25 -2.49 9.67
CA PHE A 297 29.04 -3.66 8.81
C PHE A 297 29.79 -3.57 7.48
N LYS A 298 30.55 -2.49 7.25
CA LYS A 298 31.35 -2.29 6.05
C LYS A 298 32.81 -2.66 6.28
N ASP A 299 33.49 -3.12 5.24
CA ASP A 299 34.92 -3.42 5.22
C ASP A 299 35.78 -2.16 5.04
N GLU A 300 37.09 -2.30 5.05
CA GLU A 300 38.04 -1.19 4.88
C GLU A 300 37.95 -0.52 3.49
N LYS A 301 37.35 -1.21 2.51
CA LYS A 301 37.11 -0.68 1.16
C LYS A 301 35.78 0.06 1.06
N GLY A 302 34.99 0.07 2.14
CA GLY A 302 33.68 0.69 2.18
C GLY A 302 32.58 -0.14 1.51
N ASN A 303 32.71 -1.47 1.41
CA ASN A 303 31.64 -2.38 0.96
C ASN A 303 31.03 -3.12 2.15
N PHE A 304 29.77 -3.56 2.06
CA PHE A 304 29.21 -4.46 3.07
C PHE A 304 30.02 -5.77 3.16
N LYS A 305 30.35 -6.19 4.38
CA LYS A 305 31.22 -7.35 4.64
C LYS A 305 30.59 -8.62 4.05
N ALA A 306 31.37 -9.40 3.30
CA ALA A 306 30.94 -10.68 2.75
C ALA A 306 30.51 -11.69 3.84
N SER A 307 31.05 -11.58 5.06
CA SER A 307 30.65 -12.40 6.20
C SER A 307 29.18 -12.22 6.62
N LEU A 308 28.50 -11.18 6.15
CA LEU A 308 27.07 -10.96 6.41
C LEU A 308 26.18 -11.87 5.56
N ILE A 309 26.71 -12.46 4.48
CA ILE A 309 25.92 -13.24 3.51
C ILE A 309 25.27 -14.47 4.18
N SER A 310 25.92 -15.04 5.19
CA SER A 310 25.39 -16.18 5.96
C SER A 310 24.29 -15.79 6.95
N ASP A 311 24.17 -14.52 7.34
CA ASP A 311 23.12 -14.03 8.24
C ASP A 311 21.88 -13.60 7.44
N VAL A 312 21.14 -14.58 6.94
CA VAL A 312 19.95 -14.34 6.10
C VAL A 312 18.91 -13.48 6.82
N ARG A 313 18.74 -13.65 8.14
CA ARG A 313 17.80 -12.84 8.94
C ARG A 313 18.27 -11.38 9.00
N GLY A 314 19.54 -11.15 9.29
CA GLY A 314 20.13 -9.81 9.27
C GLY A 314 20.04 -9.15 7.89
N LEU A 315 20.29 -9.89 6.82
CA LEU A 315 20.14 -9.38 5.45
C LEU A 315 18.69 -8.98 5.13
N LEU A 316 17.73 -9.81 5.51
CA LEU A 316 16.31 -9.54 5.30
C LEU A 316 15.88 -8.27 6.05
N GLU A 317 16.30 -8.13 7.30
CA GLU A 317 15.97 -6.96 8.11
C GLU A 317 16.67 -5.69 7.60
N LEU A 318 17.92 -5.78 7.14
CA LEU A 318 18.63 -4.67 6.48
C LEU A 318 17.94 -4.28 5.16
N TYR A 319 17.44 -5.25 4.39
CA TYR A 319 16.65 -5.00 3.18
C TYR A 319 15.40 -4.18 3.50
N GLU A 320 14.63 -4.60 4.51
CA GLU A 320 13.42 -3.88 4.93
C GLU A 320 13.74 -2.47 5.44
N ALA A 321 14.80 -2.32 6.24
CA ALA A 321 15.29 -1.03 6.73
C ALA A 321 15.72 -0.10 5.58
N ALA A 322 16.36 -0.61 4.53
CA ALA A 322 16.83 0.19 3.40
C ALA A 322 15.69 0.79 2.54
N HIS A 323 14.46 0.26 2.63
CA HIS A 323 13.27 0.87 2.00
C HIS A 323 12.76 2.12 2.71
N LEU A 324 13.29 2.46 3.89
CA LEU A 324 13.02 3.71 4.62
C LEU A 324 14.02 4.82 4.34
N ARG A 325 14.94 4.61 3.39
CA ARG A 325 15.92 5.63 3.01
C ARG A 325 15.26 6.92 2.54
N VAL A 326 15.96 8.03 2.81
CA VAL A 326 15.66 9.36 2.26
C VAL A 326 16.76 9.80 1.29
N HIS A 327 16.60 10.96 0.66
CA HIS A 327 17.60 11.50 -0.24
C HIS A 327 18.95 11.72 0.46
N GLY A 328 20.04 11.34 -0.21
CA GLY A 328 21.42 11.49 0.29
C GLY A 328 21.96 10.33 1.11
N GLU A 329 21.15 9.33 1.45
CA GLU A 329 21.57 8.16 2.25
C GLU A 329 22.18 7.04 1.38
N ASN A 330 23.32 7.32 0.75
CA ASN A 330 24.00 6.39 -0.17
C ASN A 330 24.31 5.02 0.47
N ILE A 331 24.56 4.97 1.77
CA ILE A 331 24.78 3.70 2.49
C ILE A 331 23.58 2.76 2.41
N LEU A 332 22.35 3.30 2.40
CA LEU A 332 21.14 2.51 2.29
C LEU A 332 20.83 2.13 0.84
N GLU A 333 21.24 2.94 -0.13
CA GLU A 333 21.20 2.55 -1.56
C GLU A 333 22.10 1.33 -1.80
N GLU A 334 23.33 1.37 -1.28
CA GLU A 334 24.26 0.24 -1.33
C GLU A 334 23.74 -0.98 -0.55
N ALA A 335 23.13 -0.75 0.62
CA ALA A 335 22.54 -1.82 1.42
C ALA A 335 21.41 -2.53 0.66
N LEU A 336 20.54 -1.76 0.00
CA LEU A 336 19.44 -2.30 -0.79
C LEU A 336 19.96 -3.15 -1.96
N ALA A 337 20.98 -2.67 -2.68
CA ALA A 337 21.59 -3.43 -3.78
C ALA A 337 22.27 -4.72 -3.29
N PHE A 338 23.04 -4.64 -2.20
CA PHE A 338 23.72 -5.77 -1.57
C PHE A 338 22.72 -6.84 -1.10
N THR A 339 21.77 -6.45 -0.25
CA THR A 339 20.79 -7.38 0.33
C THR A 339 19.89 -7.99 -0.73
N THR A 340 19.39 -7.22 -1.71
CA THR A 340 18.54 -7.75 -2.79
C THR A 340 19.24 -8.86 -3.57
N SER A 341 20.52 -8.67 -3.89
CA SER A 341 21.29 -9.64 -4.68
C SER A 341 21.48 -10.95 -3.91
N HIS A 342 21.79 -10.88 -2.62
CA HIS A 342 22.03 -12.06 -1.79
C HIS A 342 20.74 -12.77 -1.36
N LEU A 343 19.67 -12.04 -1.06
CA LEU A 343 18.36 -12.62 -0.71
C LEU A 343 17.78 -13.45 -1.86
N ARG A 344 17.95 -13.00 -3.12
CA ARG A 344 17.54 -13.77 -4.31
C ARG A 344 18.28 -15.10 -4.46
N LEU A 345 19.53 -15.18 -4.01
CA LEU A 345 20.33 -16.41 -4.09
C LEU A 345 19.89 -17.45 -3.05
N VAL A 346 19.43 -17.00 -1.88
CA VAL A 346 19.07 -17.89 -0.76
C VAL A 346 17.57 -18.21 -0.70
N GLU A 347 16.73 -17.54 -1.50
CA GLU A 347 15.27 -17.70 -1.53
C GLU A 347 14.81 -19.17 -1.62
N THR A 348 15.53 -20.00 -2.39
CA THR A 348 15.19 -21.42 -2.62
C THR A 348 15.88 -22.39 -1.66
N VAL A 349 16.81 -21.91 -0.84
CA VAL A 349 17.68 -22.74 0.03
C VAL A 349 17.26 -22.67 1.49
N VAL A 350 16.63 -21.57 1.89
CA VAL A 350 16.24 -21.31 3.27
C VAL A 350 14.99 -22.12 3.63
N GLU A 351 14.93 -22.60 4.89
CA GLU A 351 13.78 -23.34 5.38
C GLU A 351 12.62 -22.42 5.79
N TYR A 352 11.41 -22.97 5.75
CA TYR A 352 10.22 -22.33 6.31
C TYR A 352 10.38 -22.20 7.84
N PRO A 353 10.01 -21.08 8.49
CA PRO A 353 9.22 -19.96 7.95
C PRO A 353 10.00 -18.84 7.24
N LEU A 354 11.32 -18.80 7.37
CA LEU A 354 12.13 -17.67 6.88
C LEU A 354 12.11 -17.54 5.35
N SER A 355 12.03 -18.64 4.61
CA SER A 355 11.89 -18.58 3.14
C SER A 355 10.61 -17.90 2.68
N ALA A 356 9.54 -17.99 3.47
CA ALA A 356 8.30 -17.29 3.20
C ALA A 356 8.36 -15.79 3.56
N GLU A 357 9.35 -15.34 4.35
CA GLU A 357 9.59 -13.92 4.69
C GLU A 357 10.55 -13.22 3.73
N VAL A 358 11.64 -13.91 3.32
CA VAL A 358 12.28 -13.74 1.98
C VAL A 358 11.20 -14.02 0.93
N ALA A 359 11.36 -14.14 -0.39
CA ALA A 359 10.21 -14.29 -1.33
C ALA A 359 9.14 -13.18 -1.23
N SER A 360 8.24 -13.22 -0.24
CA SER A 360 7.51 -12.10 0.38
C SER A 360 8.17 -10.71 0.25
N ALA A 361 9.35 -10.49 0.85
CA ALA A 361 9.97 -9.16 0.94
C ALA A 361 10.53 -8.72 -0.41
N LEU A 362 11.10 -9.68 -1.16
CA LEU A 362 11.53 -9.50 -2.54
C LEU A 362 10.35 -9.18 -3.46
N LYS A 363 9.17 -9.78 -3.20
CA LYS A 363 7.93 -9.45 -3.89
C LYS A 363 7.41 -8.10 -3.48
N SER A 364 7.40 -7.72 -2.20
CA SER A 364 7.13 -6.34 -1.78
C SER A 364 7.59 -6.10 -0.34
N PRO A 365 8.45 -5.09 -0.10
CA PRO A 365 8.94 -4.78 1.24
C PRO A 365 7.79 -4.28 2.14
N ILE A 366 7.92 -4.49 3.45
CA ILE A 366 6.95 -4.09 4.49
C ILE A 366 6.56 -2.62 4.31
N ARG A 367 7.54 -1.74 4.09
CA ARG A 367 7.30 -0.30 3.92
C ARG A 367 6.33 0.01 2.78
N LYS A 368 6.35 -0.75 1.70
CA LYS A 368 5.53 -0.52 0.49
C LYS A 368 4.35 -1.50 0.39
N ASN A 369 3.93 -2.12 1.50
CA ASN A 369 2.86 -3.12 1.52
C ASN A 369 1.69 -2.71 2.43
N LEU A 370 0.50 -3.29 2.21
CA LEU A 370 -0.70 -2.97 2.96
C LEU A 370 -0.71 -3.69 4.32
N PRO A 371 -0.88 -2.98 5.45
CA PRO A 371 -0.77 -3.58 6.79
C PRO A 371 -1.65 -4.82 7.03
N ARG A 372 -2.87 -4.85 6.47
CA ARG A 372 -3.77 -6.02 6.62
C ARG A 372 -3.37 -7.22 5.78
N LEU A 373 -2.83 -7.02 4.58
CA LEU A 373 -2.29 -8.12 3.78
C LEU A 373 -1.03 -8.68 4.41
N GLU A 374 -0.17 -7.79 4.93
CA GLU A 374 1.02 -8.17 5.66
C GLU A 374 0.68 -9.01 6.89
N ALA A 375 -0.29 -8.56 7.70
CA ALA A 375 -0.76 -9.35 8.82
C ALA A 375 -1.34 -10.70 8.41
N ARG A 376 -2.18 -10.73 7.36
CA ARG A 376 -2.81 -11.97 6.87
C ARG A 376 -1.78 -13.02 6.47
N ARG A 377 -0.65 -12.60 5.91
CA ARG A 377 0.47 -13.44 5.49
C ARG A 377 1.43 -13.77 6.64
N TYR A 378 1.67 -12.82 7.53
CA TYR A 378 2.62 -12.99 8.63
C TYR A 378 2.09 -13.90 9.74
N ILE A 379 0.78 -13.92 10.00
CA ILE A 379 0.20 -14.74 11.08
C ILE A 379 0.60 -16.24 11.00
N PRO A 380 0.49 -16.94 9.85
CA PRO A 380 0.97 -18.33 9.72
C PRO A 380 2.49 -18.49 9.92
N THR A 381 3.25 -17.50 9.47
CA THR A 381 4.73 -17.46 9.61
C THR A 381 5.10 -17.34 11.08
N TYR A 382 4.46 -16.41 11.80
CA TYR A 382 4.62 -16.21 13.23
C TYR A 382 4.22 -17.46 14.02
N GLN A 383 3.09 -18.11 13.69
CA GLN A 383 2.66 -19.36 14.32
C GLN A 383 3.69 -20.51 14.12
N ALA A 384 4.42 -20.52 13.01
CA ALA A 384 5.44 -21.52 12.74
C ALA A 384 6.77 -21.25 13.44
N CYS A 385 6.99 -20.03 13.96
CA CYS A 385 8.20 -19.71 14.71
C CYS A 385 8.19 -20.41 16.07
N ALA A 386 9.26 -21.13 16.40
CA ALA A 386 9.34 -21.91 17.64
C ALA A 386 9.25 -21.07 18.94
N LEU A 387 9.54 -19.77 18.87
CA LEU A 387 9.56 -18.84 20.01
C LEU A 387 8.38 -17.85 20.00
N HIS A 388 7.33 -18.13 19.22
CA HIS A 388 6.19 -17.22 19.15
C HIS A 388 5.41 -17.17 20.46
N ASP A 389 4.85 -16.00 20.75
CA ASP A 389 3.95 -15.82 21.88
C ASP A 389 2.51 -16.21 21.51
N GLU A 390 1.99 -17.24 22.19
CA GLU A 390 0.66 -17.80 21.98
C GLU A 390 -0.47 -16.82 22.31
N THR A 391 -0.28 -15.96 23.32
CA THR A 391 -1.28 -14.95 23.70
C THR A 391 -1.41 -13.93 22.58
N LEU A 392 -0.29 -13.42 22.08
CA LEU A 392 -0.24 -12.45 20.99
C LEU A 392 -0.76 -13.06 19.68
N LEU A 393 -0.42 -14.31 19.37
CA LEU A 393 -0.96 -15.01 18.19
C LEU A 393 -2.50 -15.13 18.26
N LYS A 394 -3.02 -15.58 19.41
CA LYS A 394 -4.46 -15.72 19.62
C LYS A 394 -5.18 -14.37 19.54
N PHE A 395 -4.59 -13.32 20.12
CA PHE A 395 -5.10 -11.97 20.03
C PHE A 395 -5.18 -11.50 18.57
N ALA A 396 -4.10 -11.68 17.81
CA ALA A 396 -4.03 -11.26 16.41
C ALA A 396 -5.07 -11.94 15.51
N LYS A 397 -5.24 -13.26 15.65
CA LYS A 397 -6.25 -14.01 14.89
C LYS A 397 -7.68 -13.56 15.22
N LEU A 398 -7.96 -13.36 16.50
CA LEU A 398 -9.27 -12.93 16.98
C LEU A 398 -9.60 -11.51 16.49
N ASP A 399 -8.66 -10.58 16.65
CA ASP A 399 -8.77 -9.20 16.21
C ASP A 399 -8.97 -9.09 14.69
N PHE A 400 -8.18 -9.84 13.90
CA PHE A 400 -8.32 -9.90 12.46
C PHE A 400 -9.72 -10.34 12.03
N ASN A 401 -10.27 -11.40 12.65
CA ASN A 401 -11.60 -11.91 12.33
C ASN A 401 -12.72 -10.94 12.73
N LEU A 402 -12.57 -10.23 13.85
CA LEU A 402 -13.53 -9.19 14.27
C LEU A 402 -13.54 -8.00 13.30
N LEU A 403 -12.36 -7.56 12.86
CA LEU A 403 -12.25 -6.50 11.85
C LEU A 403 -12.79 -6.95 10.50
N GLN A 404 -12.45 -8.17 10.05
CA GLN A 404 -13.00 -8.73 8.82
C GLN A 404 -14.54 -8.74 8.87
N TYR A 405 -15.16 -9.06 10.00
CA TYR A 405 -16.62 -8.99 10.16
C TYR A 405 -17.16 -7.56 10.00
N LEU A 406 -16.51 -6.56 10.60
CA LEU A 406 -16.85 -5.14 10.40
C LEU A 406 -16.74 -4.76 8.91
N HIS A 407 -15.63 -5.11 8.26
CA HIS A 407 -15.40 -4.79 6.86
C HIS A 407 -16.40 -5.48 5.93
N LYS A 408 -16.85 -6.70 6.27
CA LYS A 408 -17.93 -7.42 5.55
C LYS A 408 -19.28 -6.72 5.66
N LYS A 409 -19.59 -6.13 6.82
CA LYS A 409 -20.78 -5.29 6.97
C LYS A 409 -20.71 -4.04 6.10
N GLU A 410 -19.58 -3.35 6.17
CA GLU A 410 -19.32 -2.13 5.40
C GLU A 410 -19.45 -2.40 3.88
N ILE A 411 -18.73 -3.39 3.34
CA ILE A 411 -18.84 -3.72 1.91
C ILE A 411 -20.24 -4.22 1.53
N SER A 412 -20.95 -4.93 2.40
CA SER A 412 -22.33 -5.33 2.10
C SER A 412 -23.28 -4.14 1.98
N GLU A 413 -23.08 -3.09 2.76
CA GLU A 413 -23.83 -1.85 2.63
C GLU A 413 -23.47 -1.08 1.35
N ILE A 414 -22.18 -0.97 1.05
CA ILE A 414 -21.69 -0.32 -0.18
C ILE A 414 -22.15 -1.09 -1.42
N TYR A 415 -22.09 -2.41 -1.39
CA TYR A 415 -22.50 -3.27 -2.51
C TYR A 415 -23.99 -3.13 -2.81
N ARG A 416 -24.85 -3.08 -1.78
CA ARG A 416 -26.28 -2.80 -1.95
C ARG A 416 -26.52 -1.40 -2.52
N TRP A 417 -25.87 -0.39 -1.96
CA TRP A 417 -25.93 0.99 -2.49
C TRP A 417 -25.57 1.04 -3.97
N TRP A 418 -24.51 0.35 -4.39
CA TRP A 418 -24.09 0.27 -5.79
C TRP A 418 -25.14 -0.42 -6.69
N LYS A 419 -25.71 -1.52 -6.21
CA LYS A 419 -26.75 -2.26 -6.95
C LYS A 419 -28.06 -1.49 -7.09
N ASP A 420 -28.42 -0.65 -6.11
CA ASP A 420 -29.66 0.15 -6.15
C ASP A 420 -29.69 1.15 -7.33
N PHE A 421 -28.52 1.58 -7.84
CA PHE A 421 -28.46 2.44 -9.03
C PHE A 421 -28.60 1.68 -10.35
N GLU A 422 -28.33 0.36 -10.35
CA GLU A 422 -28.26 -0.49 -11.55
C GLU A 422 -27.30 0.09 -12.61
N PHE A 423 -26.15 0.61 -12.17
CA PHE A 423 -25.20 1.25 -13.07
C PHE A 423 -24.71 0.30 -14.18
N SER A 424 -24.47 -0.97 -13.87
CA SER A 424 -24.00 -1.95 -14.86
C SER A 424 -24.98 -2.13 -16.03
N ASP A 425 -26.29 -1.95 -15.79
CA ASP A 425 -27.32 -2.05 -16.83
C ASP A 425 -27.55 -0.72 -17.57
N LYS A 426 -27.50 0.40 -16.82
CA LYS A 426 -27.80 1.74 -17.35
C LYS A 426 -26.61 2.43 -18.00
N LEU A 427 -25.40 2.08 -17.58
CA LEU A 427 -24.11 2.62 -18.04
C LEU A 427 -23.17 1.46 -18.40
N PRO A 428 -23.46 0.65 -19.43
CA PRO A 428 -22.71 -0.59 -19.72
C PRO A 428 -21.24 -0.37 -20.15
N PHE A 429 -20.82 0.89 -20.32
CA PHE A 429 -19.47 1.28 -20.69
C PHE A 429 -18.54 1.50 -19.48
N ILE A 430 -19.05 1.46 -18.24
CA ILE A 430 -18.23 1.66 -17.04
C ILE A 430 -17.61 0.36 -16.54
N ARG A 431 -16.52 0.49 -15.77
CA ARG A 431 -15.96 -0.58 -14.95
C ARG A 431 -16.88 -0.86 -13.76
N ASP A 432 -17.34 -2.09 -13.61
CA ASP A 432 -18.05 -2.56 -12.41
C ASP A 432 -17.05 -3.09 -11.37
N ARG A 433 -16.53 -2.18 -10.52
CA ARG A 433 -15.37 -2.43 -9.62
C ARG A 433 -15.58 -2.00 -8.17
N VAL A 434 -16.83 -1.94 -7.70
CA VAL A 434 -17.13 -1.47 -6.33
C VAL A 434 -16.45 -2.29 -5.22
N VAL A 435 -16.17 -3.57 -5.47
CA VAL A 435 -15.46 -4.43 -4.51
C VAL A 435 -13.98 -4.07 -4.44
N GLU A 436 -13.36 -3.84 -5.61
CA GLU A 436 -11.98 -3.38 -5.74
C GLU A 436 -11.81 -1.96 -5.16
N ASP A 437 -12.76 -1.07 -5.42
CA ASP A 437 -12.85 0.28 -4.85
C ASP A 437 -12.85 0.25 -3.33
N TYR A 438 -13.68 -0.62 -2.74
CA TYR A 438 -13.71 -0.80 -1.29
C TYR A 438 -12.41 -1.42 -0.75
N PHE A 439 -11.83 -2.39 -1.46
CA PHE A 439 -10.52 -2.95 -1.11
C PHE A 439 -9.42 -1.87 -1.14
N TRP A 440 -9.46 -0.97 -2.11
CA TRP A 440 -8.57 0.19 -2.19
C TRP A 440 -8.68 1.06 -0.95
N VAL A 441 -9.91 1.41 -0.55
CA VAL A 441 -10.18 2.22 0.64
C VAL A 441 -9.79 1.50 1.93
N LEU A 442 -9.98 0.18 2.00
CA LEU A 442 -9.53 -0.64 3.12
C LEU A 442 -8.00 -0.61 3.27
N GLY A 443 -7.28 -0.49 2.15
CA GLY A 443 -5.84 -0.26 2.14
C GLY A 443 -5.43 1.08 2.77
N VAL A 444 -6.27 2.11 2.67
CA VAL A 444 -6.01 3.45 3.22
C VAL A 444 -6.13 3.47 4.75
N TYR A 445 -7.15 2.80 5.30
CA TYR A 445 -7.28 2.54 6.73
C TYR A 445 -8.23 1.38 7.02
N PHE A 446 -7.84 0.51 7.94
CA PHE A 446 -8.58 -0.70 8.30
C PHE A 446 -9.15 -0.67 9.72
N GLU A 447 -8.70 0.28 10.52
CA GLU A 447 -8.99 0.40 11.95
C GLU A 447 -10.48 0.72 12.17
N PRO A 448 -11.11 0.21 13.24
CA PRO A 448 -12.56 0.26 13.39
C PRO A 448 -13.11 1.69 13.53
N GLN A 449 -12.35 2.60 14.16
CA GLN A 449 -12.72 4.00 14.34
C GLN A 449 -12.88 4.78 13.03
N TYR A 450 -12.35 4.26 11.91
CA TYR A 450 -12.45 4.88 10.59
C TYR A 450 -13.57 4.30 9.72
N SER A 451 -14.50 3.54 10.29
CA SER A 451 -15.65 2.96 9.58
C SER A 451 -16.44 4.00 8.76
N LEU A 452 -16.76 5.14 9.39
CA LEU A 452 -17.49 6.22 8.71
C LEU A 452 -16.68 6.78 7.53
N ALA A 453 -15.38 7.01 7.73
CA ALA A 453 -14.48 7.48 6.68
C ALA A 453 -14.43 6.50 5.51
N ARG A 454 -14.35 5.18 5.78
CA ARG A 454 -14.25 4.15 4.73
C ARG A 454 -15.49 4.15 3.87
N ARG A 455 -16.66 4.21 4.51
CA ARG A 455 -17.94 4.20 3.80
C ARG A 455 -18.12 5.43 2.90
N MET A 456 -17.78 6.62 3.40
CA MET A 456 -17.82 7.84 2.60
C MET A 456 -16.84 7.76 1.43
N MET A 457 -15.59 7.39 1.71
CA MET A 457 -14.55 7.30 0.69
C MET A 457 -14.84 6.24 -0.37
N ALA A 458 -15.41 5.09 0.02
CA ALA A 458 -15.80 4.02 -0.91
C ALA A 458 -16.86 4.46 -1.92
N LYS A 459 -17.85 5.26 -1.49
CA LYS A 459 -18.82 5.84 -2.42
C LYS A 459 -18.18 6.87 -3.35
N VAL A 460 -17.31 7.73 -2.81
CA VAL A 460 -16.63 8.77 -3.60
C VAL A 460 -15.69 8.16 -4.65
N ILE A 461 -14.88 7.16 -4.31
CA ILE A 461 -13.99 6.51 -5.27
C ILE A 461 -14.78 5.75 -6.35
N ALA A 462 -15.88 5.08 -6.00
CA ALA A 462 -16.75 4.42 -6.98
C ALA A 462 -17.38 5.44 -7.95
N MET A 463 -17.85 6.58 -7.45
CA MET A 463 -18.35 7.67 -8.31
C MET A 463 -17.23 8.27 -9.18
N THR A 464 -16.01 8.34 -8.66
CA THR A 464 -14.84 8.84 -9.41
C THR A 464 -14.52 7.92 -10.58
N SER A 465 -14.55 6.60 -10.36
CA SER A 465 -14.33 5.61 -11.41
C SER A 465 -15.35 5.73 -12.55
N ILE A 466 -16.64 5.94 -12.23
CA ILE A 466 -17.66 6.22 -13.25
C ILE A 466 -17.32 7.48 -14.05
N ILE A 467 -16.91 8.55 -13.37
CA ILE A 467 -16.59 9.82 -14.03
C ILE A 467 -15.36 9.63 -14.95
N ASP A 468 -14.32 8.95 -14.49
CA ASP A 468 -13.15 8.57 -15.28
C ASP A 468 -13.56 7.84 -16.57
N ASP A 469 -14.42 6.83 -16.48
CA ASP A 469 -14.95 6.09 -17.64
C ASP A 469 -15.78 6.95 -18.59
N ILE A 470 -16.53 7.92 -18.06
CA ILE A 470 -17.26 8.88 -18.89
C ILE A 470 -16.27 9.73 -19.71
N TYR A 471 -15.16 10.17 -19.14
CA TYR A 471 -14.16 10.97 -19.85
C TYR A 471 -13.34 10.14 -20.85
N ASP A 472 -12.92 8.94 -20.47
CA ASP A 472 -11.96 8.15 -21.24
C ASP A 472 -12.59 7.20 -22.27
N ALA A 473 -13.83 6.78 -22.03
CA ALA A 473 -14.41 5.62 -22.70
C ALA A 473 -15.88 5.79 -23.13
N TYR A 474 -16.43 7.01 -23.12
CA TYR A 474 -17.79 7.20 -23.64
C TYR A 474 -18.19 8.62 -24.09
N GLY A 475 -17.86 9.65 -23.31
CA GLY A 475 -18.35 11.02 -23.53
C GLY A 475 -17.76 11.66 -24.78
N THR A 476 -18.58 12.45 -25.50
CA THR A 476 -18.03 13.33 -26.55
C THR A 476 -17.48 14.61 -25.92
N PHE A 477 -16.55 15.29 -26.59
CA PHE A 477 -15.93 16.50 -26.05
C PHE A 477 -16.96 17.58 -25.62
N GLU A 478 -18.01 17.79 -26.42
CA GLU A 478 -19.10 18.73 -26.12
C GLU A 478 -19.93 18.30 -24.90
N GLU A 479 -20.19 17.00 -24.74
CA GLU A 479 -20.87 16.47 -23.55
C GLU A 479 -20.01 16.64 -22.29
N LEU A 480 -18.71 16.39 -22.40
CA LEU A 480 -17.74 16.54 -21.31
C LEU A 480 -17.57 18.01 -20.88
N GLU A 481 -17.71 18.97 -21.79
CA GLU A 481 -17.75 20.40 -21.46
C GLU A 481 -18.97 20.76 -20.62
N LEU A 482 -20.15 20.23 -20.98
CA LEU A 482 -21.38 20.40 -20.21
C LEU A 482 -21.25 19.76 -18.82
N PHE A 483 -20.69 18.55 -18.74
CA PHE A 483 -20.49 17.84 -17.48
C PHE A 483 -19.50 18.58 -16.56
N ALA A 484 -18.35 19.02 -17.09
CA ALA A 484 -17.38 19.81 -16.34
C ALA A 484 -18.01 21.11 -15.81
N SER A 485 -18.83 21.77 -16.62
CA SER A 485 -19.55 22.99 -16.24
C SER A 485 -20.59 22.73 -15.13
N ALA A 486 -21.31 21.61 -15.20
CA ALA A 486 -22.28 21.22 -14.17
C ALA A 486 -21.58 20.92 -12.84
N ILE A 487 -20.49 20.14 -12.86
CA ILE A 487 -19.68 19.83 -11.66
C ILE A 487 -19.08 21.10 -11.05
N ALA A 488 -18.56 22.02 -11.87
CA ALA A 488 -18.02 23.29 -11.38
C ALA A 488 -19.08 24.12 -10.65
N ARG A 489 -20.32 24.12 -11.15
CA ARG A 489 -21.47 24.79 -10.50
C ARG A 489 -21.98 24.04 -9.27
N TRP A 490 -21.93 22.72 -9.27
CA TRP A 490 -22.39 21.84 -8.20
C TRP A 490 -23.86 22.10 -7.81
N ASP A 491 -24.74 22.18 -8.80
CA ASP A 491 -26.17 22.48 -8.61
C ASP A 491 -27.04 21.49 -9.40
N ILE A 492 -28.03 20.90 -8.73
CA ILE A 492 -28.97 19.97 -9.33
C ILE A 492 -29.75 20.59 -10.50
N SER A 493 -29.92 21.92 -10.51
CA SER A 493 -30.56 22.64 -11.63
C SER A 493 -29.84 22.48 -12.97
N CYS A 494 -28.56 22.04 -12.97
CA CYS A 494 -27.79 21.77 -14.18
C CYS A 494 -28.17 20.43 -14.84
N ILE A 495 -28.93 19.56 -14.17
CA ILE A 495 -29.18 18.18 -14.63
C ILE A 495 -29.90 18.12 -15.99
N ASP A 496 -30.81 19.05 -16.27
CA ASP A 496 -31.59 19.07 -17.50
C ASP A 496 -30.75 19.43 -18.73
N GLN A 497 -29.56 20.00 -18.53
CA GLN A 497 -28.61 20.34 -19.59
C GLN A 497 -27.72 19.17 -19.99
N LEU A 498 -27.68 18.11 -19.18
CA LEU A 498 -26.82 16.95 -19.41
C LEU A 498 -27.52 15.91 -20.30
N PRO A 499 -26.77 15.12 -21.08
CA PRO A 499 -27.28 13.90 -21.71
C PRO A 499 -27.86 12.93 -20.68
N ASP A 500 -28.88 12.15 -21.08
CA ASP A 500 -29.64 11.30 -20.16
C ASP A 500 -28.76 10.31 -19.35
N TYR A 501 -27.71 9.75 -19.95
CA TYR A 501 -26.80 8.85 -19.25
C TYR A 501 -25.97 9.55 -18.16
N MET A 502 -25.54 10.80 -18.39
CA MET A 502 -24.78 11.60 -17.42
C MET A 502 -25.64 12.05 -16.24
N LYS A 503 -26.96 12.22 -16.44
CA LYS A 503 -27.88 12.64 -15.36
C LYS A 503 -27.86 11.67 -14.19
N LEU A 504 -27.77 10.36 -14.47
CA LEU A 504 -27.71 9.32 -13.44
C LEU A 504 -26.45 9.48 -12.58
N CYS A 505 -25.28 9.57 -13.21
CA CYS A 505 -24.01 9.78 -12.51
C CYS A 505 -23.99 11.10 -11.73
N TYR A 506 -24.42 12.20 -12.36
CA TYR A 506 -24.42 13.53 -11.75
C TYR A 506 -25.30 13.58 -10.50
N LYS A 507 -26.52 13.05 -10.58
CA LYS A 507 -27.43 12.99 -9.44
C LYS A 507 -26.85 12.11 -8.32
N ALA A 508 -26.36 10.92 -8.65
CA ALA A 508 -25.77 10.01 -7.67
C ALA A 508 -24.57 10.65 -6.93
N LEU A 509 -23.72 11.39 -7.64
CA LEU A 509 -22.62 12.15 -7.04
C LEU A 509 -23.13 13.20 -6.06
N LEU A 510 -24.13 14.00 -6.45
CA LEU A 510 -24.71 15.01 -5.57
C LEU A 510 -25.34 14.37 -4.32
N ASP A 511 -26.08 13.27 -4.49
CA ASP A 511 -26.72 12.52 -3.39
C ASP A 511 -25.65 12.00 -2.39
N VAL A 512 -24.52 11.44 -2.88
CA VAL A 512 -23.40 10.99 -2.02
C VAL A 512 -22.83 12.13 -1.18
N TYR A 513 -22.62 13.30 -1.79
CA TYR A 513 -22.07 14.43 -1.04
C TYR A 513 -23.11 15.10 -0.12
N GLU A 514 -24.39 15.13 -0.48
CA GLU A 514 -25.47 15.58 0.41
C GLU A 514 -25.55 14.70 1.67
N GLU A 515 -25.43 13.38 1.49
CA GLU A 515 -25.33 12.41 2.59
C GLU A 515 -24.14 12.73 3.52
N MET A 516 -22.96 13.00 2.94
CA MET A 516 -21.77 13.40 3.71
C MET A 516 -21.99 14.73 4.46
N GLU A 517 -22.61 15.71 3.82
CA GLU A 517 -22.92 17.01 4.43
C GLU A 517 -23.89 16.87 5.59
N GLU A 518 -24.92 16.02 5.47
CA GLU A 518 -25.87 15.78 6.54
C GLU A 518 -25.17 15.24 7.80
N VAL A 519 -24.30 14.23 7.62
CA VAL A 519 -23.54 13.64 8.74
C VAL A 519 -22.55 14.66 9.33
N MET A 520 -21.80 15.37 8.51
CA MET A 520 -20.77 16.30 8.98
C MET A 520 -21.37 17.58 9.58
N THR A 521 -22.56 18.00 9.15
CA THR A 521 -23.29 19.13 9.74
C THR A 521 -23.68 18.83 11.19
N LYS A 522 -24.18 17.62 11.46
CA LYS A 522 -24.53 17.18 12.83
C LYS A 522 -23.33 17.19 13.77
N GLN A 523 -22.11 17.08 13.24
CA GLN A 523 -20.86 17.14 14.00
C GLN A 523 -20.19 18.53 14.00
N GLY A 524 -20.81 19.56 13.40
CA GLY A 524 -20.21 20.89 13.27
C GLY A 524 -18.99 20.94 12.33
N LYS A 525 -18.84 19.96 11.43
CA LYS A 525 -17.66 19.73 10.57
C LYS A 525 -17.95 19.84 9.07
N LEU A 526 -19.02 20.53 8.69
CA LEU A 526 -19.42 20.71 7.28
C LEU A 526 -18.28 21.18 6.37
N PHE A 527 -17.37 22.02 6.88
CA PHE A 527 -16.21 22.52 6.14
C PHE A 527 -15.35 21.40 5.53
N ARG A 528 -15.27 20.22 6.18
CA ARG A 528 -14.50 19.08 5.68
C ARG A 528 -15.04 18.57 4.35
N VAL A 529 -16.37 18.52 4.21
CA VAL A 529 -17.03 18.11 2.96
C VAL A 529 -16.83 19.16 1.88
N GLN A 530 -16.83 20.45 2.24
CA GLN A 530 -16.55 21.52 1.27
C GLN A 530 -15.16 21.38 0.64
N HIS A 531 -14.13 21.09 1.44
CA HIS A 531 -12.80 20.79 0.89
C HIS A 531 -12.81 19.58 -0.06
N SER A 532 -13.51 18.50 0.31
CA SER A 532 -13.66 17.31 -0.54
C SER A 532 -14.45 17.59 -1.83
N LYS A 533 -15.40 18.53 -1.83
CA LYS A 533 -16.12 18.97 -3.03
C LYS A 533 -15.21 19.75 -3.97
N GLU A 534 -14.41 20.67 -3.44
CA GLU A 534 -13.49 21.47 -4.24
C GLU A 534 -12.41 20.61 -4.91
N GLU A 535 -11.87 19.60 -4.23
CA GLU A 535 -10.91 18.68 -4.88
C GLU A 535 -11.58 17.77 -5.94
N MET A 536 -12.85 17.40 -5.79
CA MET A 536 -13.60 16.70 -6.85
C MET A 536 -13.80 17.60 -8.09
N LYS A 537 -14.14 18.88 -7.89
CA LYS A 537 -14.21 19.85 -9.00
C LYS A 537 -12.87 19.97 -9.71
N ARG A 538 -11.78 20.03 -8.95
CA ARG A 538 -10.41 20.13 -9.47
C ARG A 538 -10.01 18.89 -10.28
N LEU A 539 -10.42 17.70 -9.82
CA LEU A 539 -10.24 16.44 -10.53
C LEU A 539 -10.95 16.47 -11.89
N VAL A 540 -12.25 16.81 -11.92
CA VAL A 540 -13.02 16.88 -13.17
C VAL A 540 -12.48 17.93 -14.14
N GLN A 541 -11.97 19.06 -13.62
CA GLN A 541 -11.27 20.04 -14.47
C GLN A 541 -9.98 19.49 -15.09
N ALA A 542 -9.26 18.62 -14.38
CA ALA A 542 -8.07 17.95 -14.92
C ALA A 542 -8.45 16.94 -16.01
N TYR A 543 -9.48 16.12 -15.79
CA TYR A 543 -10.02 15.22 -16.82
C TYR A 543 -10.47 15.98 -18.06
N PHE A 544 -11.13 17.13 -17.90
CA PHE A 544 -11.52 17.94 -19.05
C PHE A 544 -10.32 18.53 -19.81
N ALA A 545 -9.23 18.87 -19.12
CA ALA A 545 -7.99 19.31 -19.77
C ALA A 545 -7.35 18.19 -20.60
N GLU A 546 -7.35 16.95 -20.10
CA GLU A 546 -6.88 15.76 -20.83
C GLU A 546 -7.76 15.44 -22.04
N ALA A 547 -9.10 15.49 -21.87
CA ALA A 547 -10.04 15.34 -22.97
C ALA A 547 -9.84 16.42 -24.06
N LYS A 548 -9.46 17.64 -23.67
CA LYS A 548 -9.10 18.70 -24.62
C LYS A 548 -7.84 18.36 -25.42
N TRP A 549 -6.79 17.85 -24.77
CA TRP A 549 -5.60 17.38 -25.49
C TRP A 549 -5.93 16.29 -26.49
N LEU A 550 -6.78 15.33 -26.10
CA LEU A 550 -7.25 14.27 -26.98
C LEU A 550 -8.06 14.81 -28.17
N HIS A 551 -8.95 15.77 -27.93
CA HIS A 551 -9.78 16.40 -28.95
C HIS A 551 -8.92 17.16 -29.97
N GLU A 552 -7.95 17.93 -29.50
CA GLU A 552 -7.04 18.74 -30.31
C GLU A 552 -5.88 17.93 -30.94
N ASN A 553 -5.78 16.62 -30.63
CA ASN A 553 -4.66 15.76 -30.99
C ASN A 553 -3.30 16.36 -30.55
N TYR A 554 -3.30 16.98 -29.37
CA TYR A 554 -2.14 17.61 -28.77
C TYR A 554 -1.39 16.61 -27.88
N THR A 555 -0.07 16.56 -28.04
CA THR A 555 0.81 15.86 -27.09
C THR A 555 1.56 16.92 -26.28
N PRO A 556 1.28 17.05 -24.98
CA PRO A 556 1.97 18.01 -24.13
C PRO A 556 3.43 17.61 -23.90
N THR A 557 4.23 18.58 -23.47
CA THR A 557 5.53 18.32 -22.82
C THR A 557 5.31 17.75 -21.41
N MET A 558 6.30 17.11 -20.81
CA MET A 558 6.26 16.62 -19.43
C MET A 558 5.97 17.74 -18.42
N GLU A 559 6.47 18.95 -18.69
CA GLU A 559 6.22 20.14 -17.86
C GLU A 559 4.76 20.61 -17.93
N GLU A 560 4.08 20.39 -19.06
CA GLU A 560 2.64 20.66 -19.23
C GLU A 560 1.77 19.49 -18.72
N TYR A 561 2.21 18.26 -18.96
CA TYR A 561 1.53 17.02 -18.61
C TYR A 561 1.43 16.85 -17.09
N MET A 562 2.56 16.83 -16.39
CA MET A 562 2.62 16.42 -14.98
C MET A 562 1.71 17.25 -14.07
N PRO A 563 1.64 18.59 -14.16
CA PRO A 563 0.75 19.37 -13.30
C PRO A 563 -0.75 19.05 -13.46
N ILE A 564 -1.18 18.55 -14.62
CA ILE A 564 -2.57 18.11 -14.86
C ILE A 564 -2.72 16.65 -14.46
N ALA A 565 -1.81 15.81 -14.93
CA ALA A 565 -1.76 14.36 -14.70
C ALA A 565 -1.74 13.98 -13.20
N LEU A 566 -1.03 14.76 -12.38
CA LEU A 566 -1.01 14.56 -10.93
C LEU A 566 -2.35 14.87 -10.26
N LYS A 567 -3.21 15.70 -10.88
CA LYS A 567 -4.57 15.97 -10.40
C LYS A 567 -5.55 14.94 -10.93
N SER A 568 -5.47 14.58 -12.22
CA SER A 568 -6.35 13.59 -12.87
C SER A 568 -6.18 12.18 -12.32
N CYS A 569 -5.02 11.82 -11.76
CA CYS A 569 -4.85 10.53 -11.07
C CYS A 569 -5.70 10.36 -9.79
N GLY A 570 -6.44 11.39 -9.38
CA GLY A 570 -7.42 11.33 -8.29
C GLY A 570 -6.85 11.42 -6.87
N TYR A 571 -5.53 11.38 -6.67
CA TYR A 571 -4.94 11.24 -5.33
C TYR A 571 -5.02 12.49 -4.43
N TYR A 572 -5.06 13.70 -5.00
CA TYR A 572 -5.38 14.90 -4.20
C TYR A 572 -6.81 14.82 -3.65
N MET A 573 -7.76 14.42 -4.50
CA MET A 573 -9.17 14.24 -4.13
C MET A 573 -9.32 13.13 -3.09
N LEU A 574 -8.78 11.93 -3.36
CA LEU A 574 -8.90 10.80 -2.45
C LEU A 574 -8.26 11.08 -1.09
N LEU A 575 -7.09 11.73 -1.05
CA LEU A 575 -6.51 12.16 0.22
C LEU A 575 -7.45 13.08 0.98
N MET A 576 -7.97 14.13 0.34
CA MET A 576 -8.86 15.08 1.00
C MET A 576 -10.14 14.41 1.52
N THR A 577 -10.77 13.56 0.71
CA THR A 577 -11.93 12.75 1.09
C THR A 577 -11.62 11.83 2.27
N SER A 578 -10.42 11.24 2.30
CA SER A 578 -9.98 10.32 3.35
C SER A 578 -10.02 10.94 4.75
N LEU A 579 -9.85 12.27 4.85
CA LEU A 579 -9.82 13.01 6.12
C LEU A 579 -11.21 13.37 6.66
N VAL A 580 -12.25 13.34 5.82
CA VAL A 580 -13.59 13.85 6.17
C VAL A 580 -14.16 13.13 7.39
N GLY A 581 -14.18 11.80 7.34
CA GLY A 581 -14.81 10.94 8.35
C GLY A 581 -13.91 10.52 9.52
N MET A 582 -12.69 11.04 9.65
CA MET A 582 -11.69 10.56 10.63
C MET A 582 -11.91 11.05 12.09
N GLY A 583 -13.13 11.37 12.49
CA GLY A 583 -13.41 11.79 13.88
C GLY A 583 -12.76 13.12 14.27
N ASP A 584 -12.40 13.30 15.55
CA ASP A 584 -11.84 14.53 16.11
C ASP A 584 -10.31 14.62 16.09
N ILE A 585 -9.62 13.53 15.72
CA ILE A 585 -8.15 13.49 15.68
C ILE A 585 -7.55 14.43 14.61
N ILE A 586 -8.34 14.82 13.61
CA ILE A 586 -7.88 15.65 12.50
C ILE A 586 -8.21 17.13 12.74
N PRO A 587 -7.18 17.98 12.92
CA PRO A 587 -7.37 19.41 13.11
C PRO A 587 -7.78 20.10 11.79
N LYS A 588 -8.37 21.30 11.88
CA LYS A 588 -8.82 22.06 10.70
C LYS A 588 -7.65 22.43 9.78
N GLU A 589 -6.49 22.70 10.38
CA GLU A 589 -5.25 23.08 9.71
C GLU A 589 -4.75 21.99 8.76
N ALA A 590 -5.05 20.71 9.04
CA ALA A 590 -4.68 19.60 8.16
C ALA A 590 -5.37 19.69 6.78
N PHE A 591 -6.61 20.21 6.71
CA PHE A 591 -7.31 20.42 5.44
C PHE A 591 -6.66 21.54 4.63
N HIS A 592 -6.25 22.63 5.29
CA HIS A 592 -5.53 23.70 4.61
C HIS A 592 -4.16 23.23 4.11
N TRP A 593 -3.42 22.49 4.94
CA TRP A 593 -2.16 21.86 4.56
C TRP A 593 -2.33 20.94 3.34
N ALA A 594 -3.36 20.07 3.35
CA ALA A 594 -3.60 19.11 2.26
C ALA A 594 -3.96 19.81 0.93
N SER A 595 -4.68 20.93 0.97
CA SER A 595 -5.01 21.71 -0.24
C SER A 595 -3.81 22.49 -0.81
N ASN A 596 -2.74 22.70 -0.04
CA ASN A 596 -1.57 23.49 -0.43
C ASN A 596 -0.45 22.66 -1.09
N ASP A 597 -0.81 21.56 -1.75
CA ASP A 597 0.11 20.74 -2.55
C ASP A 597 1.40 20.30 -1.78
N PRO A 598 1.23 19.66 -0.60
CA PRO A 598 2.36 19.28 0.24
C PRO A 598 3.16 18.13 -0.40
N LYS A 599 4.46 18.11 -0.11
CA LYS A 599 5.44 17.22 -0.77
C LYS A 599 5.03 15.74 -0.75
N ILE A 600 4.55 15.23 0.39
CA ILE A 600 4.09 13.82 0.51
C ILE A 600 2.91 13.48 -0.40
N VAL A 601 2.01 14.43 -0.63
CA VAL A 601 0.82 14.23 -1.47
C VAL A 601 1.22 14.26 -2.93
N ARG A 602 2.07 15.22 -3.31
CA ARG A 602 2.68 15.26 -4.64
C ARG A 602 3.42 13.96 -4.95
N ALA A 603 4.24 13.48 -4.02
CA ALA A 603 4.98 12.22 -4.16
C ALA A 603 4.04 11.02 -4.31
N SER A 604 2.97 10.95 -3.50
CA SER A 604 1.95 9.91 -3.62
C SER A 604 1.26 9.93 -5.00
N SER A 605 0.94 11.12 -5.53
CA SER A 605 0.38 11.29 -6.87
C SER A 605 1.38 10.95 -7.99
N ILE A 606 2.68 11.24 -7.82
CA ILE A 606 3.73 10.85 -8.79
C ILE A 606 3.81 9.32 -8.87
N ILE A 607 3.80 8.64 -7.72
CA ILE A 607 3.79 7.17 -7.66
C ILE A 607 2.55 6.63 -8.39
N ASN A 608 1.35 7.16 -8.10
CA ASN A 608 0.13 6.79 -8.81
C ASN A 608 0.29 6.97 -10.32
N ARG A 609 0.52 8.21 -10.77
CA ARG A 609 0.45 8.58 -12.18
C ARG A 609 1.44 7.77 -13.01
N LEU A 610 2.73 7.76 -12.62
CA LEU A 610 3.76 7.11 -13.42
C LEU A 610 3.64 5.58 -13.43
N MET A 611 3.22 4.96 -12.32
CA MET A 611 2.96 3.52 -12.30
C MET A 611 1.71 3.17 -13.13
N ASN A 612 0.66 3.98 -13.07
CA ASN A 612 -0.54 3.80 -13.88
C ASN A 612 -0.23 3.96 -15.37
N ASP A 613 0.44 5.06 -15.78
CA ASP A 613 0.86 5.29 -17.17
C ASP A 613 1.63 4.09 -17.72
N THR A 614 2.62 3.61 -16.97
CA THR A 614 3.46 2.48 -17.40
C THR A 614 2.67 1.18 -17.50
N SER A 615 1.74 0.93 -16.57
CA SER A 615 1.00 -0.34 -16.48
C SER A 615 -0.20 -0.42 -17.42
N ALA A 616 -0.83 0.73 -17.70
CA ALA A 616 -1.98 0.85 -18.59
C ALA A 616 -1.57 1.16 -20.04
N HIS A 617 -0.33 1.62 -20.28
CA HIS A 617 0.18 2.10 -21.58
C HIS A 617 -0.32 1.28 -22.78
N LYS A 618 -0.08 -0.04 -22.77
CA LYS A 618 -0.43 -0.90 -23.91
C LYS A 618 -1.94 -1.05 -24.11
N PHE A 619 -2.69 -1.19 -23.03
CA PHE A 619 -4.16 -1.26 -23.08
C PHE A 619 -4.73 0.07 -23.58
N GLU A 620 -4.15 1.18 -23.14
CA GLU A 620 -4.63 2.49 -23.54
C GLU A 620 -4.45 2.76 -25.03
N GLN A 621 -3.33 2.29 -25.60
CA GLN A 621 -3.01 2.35 -27.03
C GLN A 621 -3.92 1.50 -27.93
N GLU A 622 -4.76 0.62 -27.38
CA GLU A 622 -5.74 -0.14 -28.18
C GLU A 622 -6.89 0.73 -28.71
N ARG A 623 -7.05 1.93 -28.16
CA ARG A 623 -8.08 2.90 -28.55
C ARG A 623 -7.50 4.30 -28.70
N ARG A 624 -8.30 5.20 -29.27
CA ARG A 624 -7.96 6.63 -29.28
C ARG A 624 -8.02 7.14 -27.83
N HIS A 625 -6.87 7.41 -27.25
CA HIS A 625 -6.72 7.87 -25.86
C HIS A 625 -5.81 9.10 -25.75
N VAL A 626 -5.91 9.83 -24.65
CA VAL A 626 -4.99 10.92 -24.33
C VAL A 626 -3.56 10.36 -24.23
N PRO A 627 -2.52 11.07 -24.71
CA PRO A 627 -1.15 10.63 -24.52
C PRO A 627 -0.81 10.52 -23.03
N SER A 628 -0.26 9.38 -22.64
CA SER A 628 0.24 9.12 -21.29
C SER A 628 1.58 9.83 -21.07
N ALA A 629 2.13 9.74 -19.86
CA ALA A 629 3.50 10.19 -19.61
C ALA A 629 4.50 9.58 -20.59
N VAL A 630 4.30 8.32 -21.03
CA VAL A 630 5.21 7.60 -21.93
C VAL A 630 5.30 8.30 -23.29
N GLU A 631 4.17 8.58 -23.93
CA GLU A 631 4.16 9.29 -25.23
C GLU A 631 4.70 10.71 -25.10
N CYS A 632 4.36 11.41 -24.02
CA CYS A 632 4.84 12.77 -23.77
C CYS A 632 6.36 12.79 -23.65
N TYR A 633 6.94 11.86 -22.87
CA TYR A 633 8.37 11.75 -22.64
C TYR A 633 9.12 11.33 -23.90
N MET A 634 8.66 10.29 -24.60
CA MET A 634 9.27 9.81 -25.84
C MET A 634 9.29 10.91 -26.90
N LYS A 635 8.18 11.66 -27.06
CA LYS A 635 8.09 12.75 -28.03
C LYS A 635 9.01 13.92 -27.68
N GLN A 636 9.09 14.29 -26.40
CA GLN A 636 9.91 15.43 -25.96
C GLN A 636 11.40 15.16 -26.02
N TYR A 637 11.84 13.96 -25.60
CA TYR A 637 13.26 13.62 -25.47
C TYR A 637 13.81 12.77 -26.63
N GLY A 638 12.95 12.26 -27.51
CA GLY A 638 13.36 11.45 -28.66
C GLY A 638 13.97 10.10 -28.27
N VAL A 639 13.49 9.51 -27.16
CA VAL A 639 13.97 8.24 -26.60
C VAL A 639 13.02 7.09 -26.89
N PHE A 640 13.47 5.86 -26.65
CA PHE A 640 12.62 4.67 -26.74
C PHE A 640 11.73 4.48 -25.49
N GLU A 641 10.68 3.67 -25.65
CA GLU A 641 9.71 3.34 -24.58
C GLU A 641 10.40 2.84 -23.30
N GLU A 642 11.34 1.91 -23.43
CA GLU A 642 12.05 1.31 -22.30
C GLU A 642 12.89 2.32 -21.52
N GLU A 643 13.47 3.32 -22.20
CA GLU A 643 14.20 4.41 -21.55
C GLU A 643 13.25 5.31 -20.76
N ALA A 644 12.04 5.55 -21.27
CA ALA A 644 11.00 6.27 -20.54
C ALA A 644 10.55 5.48 -19.29
N TYR A 645 10.33 4.17 -19.41
CA TYR A 645 9.99 3.33 -18.26
C TYR A 645 11.10 3.30 -17.20
N ASP A 646 12.37 3.23 -17.62
CA ASP A 646 13.52 3.30 -16.71
C ASP A 646 13.57 4.63 -15.96
N GLU A 647 13.30 5.74 -16.63
CA GLU A 647 13.23 7.05 -16.01
C GLU A 647 12.08 7.15 -15.01
N PHE A 648 10.89 6.67 -15.37
CA PHE A 648 9.73 6.69 -14.47
C PHE A 648 9.92 5.82 -13.24
N ARG A 649 10.58 4.67 -13.36
CA ARG A 649 10.97 3.85 -12.19
C ARG A 649 11.86 4.63 -11.21
N LYS A 650 12.80 5.44 -11.71
CA LYS A 650 13.65 6.28 -10.84
C LYS A 650 12.84 7.35 -10.15
N GLN A 651 11.94 8.04 -10.86
CA GLN A 651 11.07 9.06 -10.27
C GLN A 651 10.12 8.48 -9.22
N VAL A 652 9.61 7.26 -9.43
CA VAL A 652 8.81 6.54 -8.43
C VAL A 652 9.65 6.22 -7.19
N GLU A 653 10.89 5.75 -7.34
CA GLU A 653 11.79 5.50 -6.20
C GLU A 653 12.15 6.79 -5.43
N ASP A 654 12.35 7.90 -6.14
CA ASP A 654 12.59 9.20 -5.50
C ASP A 654 11.34 9.71 -4.78
N ALA A 655 10.15 9.53 -5.35
CA ALA A 655 8.89 9.85 -4.66
C ALA A 655 8.69 9.01 -3.37
N TRP A 656 9.15 7.76 -3.33
CA TRP A 656 9.15 6.98 -2.08
C TRP A 656 10.08 7.58 -1.00
N LYS A 657 11.24 8.11 -1.39
CA LYS A 657 12.16 8.80 -0.47
C LYS A 657 11.55 10.10 0.04
N ASP A 658 10.87 10.85 -0.83
CA ASP A 658 10.12 12.04 -0.47
C ASP A 658 9.02 11.72 0.55
N ILE A 659 8.29 10.62 0.40
CA ILE A 659 7.32 10.17 1.39
C ILE A 659 8.01 9.89 2.72
N ASN A 660 9.10 9.10 2.72
CA ASN A 660 9.84 8.75 3.95
C ASN A 660 10.35 9.99 4.69
N GLU A 661 10.89 10.98 3.97
CA GLU A 661 11.40 12.22 4.55
C GLU A 661 10.31 12.99 5.31
N GLN A 662 9.08 12.99 4.81
CA GLN A 662 7.97 13.73 5.40
C GLN A 662 7.46 13.12 6.72
N PHE A 663 7.85 11.89 7.05
CA PHE A 663 7.57 11.28 8.37
C PHE A 663 8.60 11.66 9.43
N LEU A 664 9.77 12.20 9.07
CA LEU A 664 10.79 12.57 10.05
C LEU A 664 10.30 13.71 10.95
N LYS A 665 10.36 13.50 12.27
CA LYS A 665 9.92 14.47 13.29
C LYS A 665 10.84 15.72 13.29
N PRO A 666 10.29 16.94 13.51
CA PRO A 666 8.86 17.25 13.68
C PRO A 666 8.09 17.25 12.35
N THR A 667 6.89 16.67 12.36
CA THR A 667 6.02 16.61 11.17
C THR A 667 5.19 17.88 11.03
N ALA A 668 4.79 18.22 9.79
CA ALA A 668 3.97 19.40 9.50
C ALA A 668 2.50 19.27 9.95
N VAL A 669 2.01 18.05 10.06
CA VAL A 669 0.65 17.67 10.47
C VAL A 669 0.71 16.38 11.31
N PRO A 670 -0.35 16.02 12.05
CA PRO A 670 -0.41 14.75 12.78
C PRO A 670 -0.15 13.56 11.85
N GLU A 671 0.60 12.58 12.34
CA GLU A 671 0.98 11.37 11.60
C GLU A 671 -0.21 10.63 10.94
N PRO A 672 -1.40 10.50 11.58
CA PRO A 672 -2.55 9.88 10.94
C PRO A 672 -2.95 10.49 9.59
N VAL A 673 -2.64 11.78 9.35
CA VAL A 673 -2.85 12.45 8.05
C VAL A 673 -1.82 11.95 7.03
N LEU A 674 -0.54 11.90 7.41
CA LEU A 674 0.57 11.46 6.54
C LEU A 674 0.40 9.99 6.13
N ILE A 675 -0.06 9.15 7.05
CA ILE A 675 -0.32 7.72 6.80
C ILE A 675 -1.33 7.54 5.66
N ARG A 676 -2.28 8.46 5.45
CA ARG A 676 -3.23 8.37 4.32
C ARG A 676 -2.53 8.46 2.97
N ALA A 677 -1.61 9.42 2.82
CA ALA A 677 -0.82 9.56 1.59
C ALA A 677 0.09 8.34 1.35
N LEU A 678 0.73 7.84 2.41
CA LEU A 678 1.54 6.61 2.37
C LEU A 678 0.73 5.39 1.95
N ASN A 679 -0.43 5.17 2.58
CA ASN A 679 -1.25 4.00 2.31
C ASN A 679 -1.88 4.06 0.92
N LEU A 680 -2.25 5.24 0.44
CA LEU A 680 -2.60 5.45 -0.96
C LEU A 680 -1.46 5.00 -1.89
N SER A 681 -0.20 5.37 -1.63
CA SER A 681 0.94 4.90 -2.42
C SER A 681 1.16 3.39 -2.34
N ARG A 682 0.94 2.78 -1.17
CA ARG A 682 1.01 1.32 -0.99
C ARG A 682 -0.05 0.59 -1.81
N VAL A 683 -1.25 1.16 -1.96
CA VAL A 683 -2.27 0.56 -2.82
C VAL A 683 -1.83 0.58 -4.29
N ILE A 684 -1.30 1.69 -4.80
CA ILE A 684 -0.76 1.76 -6.18
C ILE A 684 0.36 0.74 -6.37
N GLN A 685 1.27 0.67 -5.41
CA GLN A 685 2.36 -0.29 -5.47
C GLN A 685 1.87 -1.72 -5.60
N LEU A 686 0.71 -2.06 -5.02
CA LEU A 686 0.08 -3.36 -5.15
C LEU A 686 -0.66 -3.51 -6.49
N LEU A 687 -1.45 -2.51 -6.88
CA LEU A 687 -2.32 -2.61 -8.05
C LEU A 687 -1.58 -2.58 -9.38
N TYR A 688 -0.39 -1.99 -9.43
CA TYR A 688 0.37 -1.72 -10.66
C TYR A 688 1.80 -2.29 -10.64
N LYS A 689 2.15 -3.14 -9.67
CA LYS A 689 3.54 -3.57 -9.46
C LYS A 689 4.20 -4.19 -10.69
N ASP A 690 3.47 -5.10 -11.33
CA ASP A 690 4.01 -6.01 -12.32
C ASP A 690 3.74 -5.52 -13.75
N GLY A 691 3.57 -4.20 -13.92
CA GLY A 691 3.27 -3.58 -15.21
C GLY A 691 1.88 -3.95 -15.74
N SER A 692 0.96 -4.33 -14.85
CA SER A 692 -0.42 -4.69 -15.18
C SER A 692 -1.38 -3.82 -14.36
N ASP A 693 -2.39 -3.27 -15.01
CA ASP A 693 -3.53 -2.63 -14.34
C ASP A 693 -4.47 -3.70 -13.76
N THR A 694 -4.24 -4.05 -12.50
CA THR A 694 -5.06 -5.06 -11.80
C THR A 694 -6.39 -4.54 -11.31
N TYR A 695 -6.59 -3.21 -11.27
CA TYR A 695 -7.89 -2.61 -10.97
C TYR A 695 -8.87 -2.84 -12.12
N THR A 696 -8.45 -2.50 -13.34
CA THR A 696 -9.26 -2.74 -14.54
C THR A 696 -9.32 -4.23 -14.87
N HIS A 697 -8.19 -4.94 -14.79
CA HIS A 697 -8.09 -6.36 -15.13
C HIS A 697 -7.85 -7.21 -13.88
N VAL A 698 -8.94 -7.54 -13.18
CA VAL A 698 -8.89 -8.30 -11.93
C VAL A 698 -8.42 -9.73 -12.19
N GLY A 699 -7.13 -9.97 -11.98
CA GLY A 699 -6.51 -11.30 -12.06
C GLY A 699 -6.68 -12.11 -10.77
N GLU A 700 -6.23 -13.37 -10.82
CA GLU A 700 -6.30 -14.29 -9.67
C GLU A 700 -5.56 -13.77 -8.43
N GLU A 701 -4.51 -12.97 -8.60
CA GLU A 701 -3.78 -12.39 -7.47
C GLU A 701 -4.64 -11.38 -6.68
N LEU A 702 -5.24 -10.39 -7.34
CA LEU A 702 -6.07 -9.39 -6.65
C LEU A 702 -7.31 -10.06 -6.05
N LYS A 703 -7.94 -10.96 -6.79
CA LYS A 703 -9.04 -11.79 -6.31
C LYS A 703 -8.66 -12.54 -5.03
N SER A 704 -7.52 -13.25 -5.02
CA SER A 704 -7.03 -13.98 -3.85
C SER A 704 -6.82 -13.05 -2.64
N ARG A 705 -6.26 -11.86 -2.87
CA ARG A 705 -6.06 -10.85 -1.82
C ARG A 705 -7.39 -10.37 -1.22
N ILE A 706 -8.35 -10.01 -2.06
CA ILE A 706 -9.71 -9.61 -1.64
C ILE A 706 -10.38 -10.74 -0.86
N THR A 707 -10.33 -11.97 -1.37
CA THR A 707 -10.87 -13.15 -0.68
C THR A 707 -10.24 -13.34 0.70
N SER A 708 -8.92 -13.21 0.81
CA SER A 708 -8.22 -13.40 2.08
C SER A 708 -8.56 -12.37 3.16
N LEU A 709 -9.00 -11.17 2.76
CA LEU A 709 -9.35 -10.08 3.68
C LEU A 709 -10.84 -10.01 3.98
N LEU A 710 -11.71 -10.28 2.98
CA LEU A 710 -13.15 -10.00 3.08
C LEU A 710 -14.03 -11.26 3.05
N ILE A 711 -13.48 -12.44 2.80
CA ILE A 711 -14.26 -13.68 2.70
C ILE A 711 -13.77 -14.70 3.72
N ASP A 712 -12.50 -15.09 3.63
CA ASP A 712 -11.94 -16.21 4.37
C ASP A 712 -11.44 -15.78 5.76
N PRO A 713 -12.03 -16.28 6.85
CA PRO A 713 -11.55 -15.99 8.20
C PRO A 713 -10.26 -16.76 8.52
N LEU A 714 -9.51 -16.27 9.49
CA LEU A 714 -8.38 -17.00 10.06
C LEU A 714 -8.87 -18.12 10.98
N PRO A 715 -8.28 -19.33 10.91
CA PRO A 715 -8.49 -20.36 11.91
C PRO A 715 -7.99 -19.89 13.27
N ILE A 716 -8.87 -19.87 14.28
CA ILE A 716 -8.53 -19.54 15.68
C ILE A 716 -7.66 -20.65 16.27
#